data_AF-A0A842S4F7-F1
#
_entry.id   AF-A0A842S4F7-F1
#
_cell.length_a   1.000
_cell.length_b   1.000
_cell.length_c   1.000
_cell.angle_alpha   90.00
_cell.angle_beta   90.00
_cell.angle_gamma   90.00
#
_symmetry.space_group_name_H-M   'P 1'
#
loop_
_entity.id
_entity.type
_entity.pdbx_description
1 polymer ?
#
loop_
_entity_poly.entity_id
_entity_poly.type
_entity_poly.pdbx_seq_one_letter_code
_entity_poly.pdbx_strand_id
1 'polypeptide(L)'
;MKEDRISHLIKSIVGKGVYKKGQEFPNNKINIISFHKKPIHIRAVIFDEDREFHLIIDSEKMEIFHDCPSFLIYSELNQKICEHFIKILLYIDEEISINLLNNIENYHLTSEDFGSSKKSENFRLIADKNFNLDRNYIEGLNYLQKALIDNLKSDEIIANYLRISIEKNLFIEFFEFILDVYEKELGRYLEKYMDLIQNGFQRFMNNISKYSFFNLLRIINSVEKIFTHEETNFLSLLLSDFSELLHSTDFNERYFSLFFLSKYKNDLIKINSRYQGLFNENFIEELKKELLEYFIKEIDNFCVLEKLNLMKEQFETIGISPERYLPDYKKYKREFKELEKKVYLKKFAYLLFLMKKYNLKKSKIDFKKKRNTYIVNHDRENLKNPVYHYIIRKIGFYGMKDSTIKSSEIGINYFIMRELFLDDFTKFPDIFYYKKQFWGEEDHKVEIRDSISLLTKSMDYSYEINKNYSIDKVQIIEWDLASKPIKGSIVNAYGSQLIIPDQNNSLFHDLKPFDLCFCLKTPVRIETNIIKTVNTITKSSFKDVIRKISEGMDYIEGYYPLSLVESVKNKELDPFEASDLAANNANRQFIPHYDKFVDEFNKFLFNFINQEKSYVFNQIKKNPKGKIDALLILLNLSYDLRGLNLPYYEIIKPLLNENIKLKEFKEIFPNLINNFIQELLDHNEVGSTYVFNLKKMKHTSFSKYIPRILKIRKTEFESSFIKKKGNSYDISEVLETFYGKRIIKIIGLDKKQVITSKEFKTFSEFAHKLKLKIHVINQEN
;
A
#
# COMPACT_ATOMS: atom_id res chain seq x y z
N MET A 1 30.88 -2.72 -4.81
CA MET A 1 30.29 -1.43 -5.25
C MET A 1 31.27 -0.33 -4.88
N LYS A 2 31.67 0.54 -5.80
CA LYS A 2 32.40 1.77 -5.46
C LYS A 2 31.43 2.66 -4.68
N GLU A 3 31.83 3.14 -3.50
CA GLU A 3 31.04 4.15 -2.78
C GLU A 3 31.01 5.44 -3.60
N ASP A 4 29.82 6.04 -3.69
CA ASP A 4 29.53 7.25 -4.44
C ASP A 4 30.30 8.46 -3.86
N ARG A 5 30.82 9.37 -4.71
CA ARG A 5 31.73 10.46 -4.27
C ARG A 5 31.01 11.42 -3.31
N ILE A 6 29.75 11.70 -3.58
CA ILE A 6 28.86 12.48 -2.71
C ILE A 6 28.65 11.82 -1.34
N SER A 7 28.50 10.50 -1.28
CA SER A 7 28.30 9.77 -0.03
C SER A 7 29.50 9.91 0.91
N HIS A 8 30.72 9.92 0.37
CA HIS A 8 31.93 10.16 1.17
C HIS A 8 31.94 11.58 1.74
N LEU A 9 31.63 12.59 0.91
CA LEU A 9 31.65 14.00 1.31
C LEU A 9 30.62 14.31 2.40
N ILE A 10 29.40 13.79 2.28
CA ILE A 10 28.38 13.95 3.31
C ILE A 10 28.83 13.31 4.64
N LYS A 11 29.35 12.07 4.59
CA LYS A 11 29.84 11.37 5.79
C LYS A 11 30.96 12.14 6.49
N SER A 12 31.83 12.85 5.77
CA SER A 12 32.88 13.67 6.37
C SER A 12 32.36 14.94 7.05
N ILE A 13 31.25 15.52 6.57
CA ILE A 13 30.70 16.78 7.11
C ILE A 13 29.77 16.52 8.31
N VAL A 14 28.83 15.57 8.20
CA VAL A 14 27.77 15.35 9.22
C VAL A 14 27.87 13.99 9.92
N GLY A 15 28.83 13.15 9.54
CA GLY A 15 29.01 11.81 10.10
C GLY A 15 28.09 10.73 9.50
N LYS A 16 28.44 9.46 9.76
CA LYS A 16 27.72 8.29 9.22
C LYS A 16 26.27 8.17 9.69
N GLY A 17 25.96 8.65 10.90
CA GLY A 17 24.63 8.54 11.50
C GLY A 17 23.57 9.37 10.76
N VAL A 18 23.85 10.66 10.55
CA VAL A 18 22.94 11.58 9.84
C VAL A 18 22.84 11.21 8.36
N TYR A 19 23.95 10.81 7.73
CA TYR A 19 23.95 10.28 6.37
C TYR A 19 22.98 9.09 6.20
N LYS A 20 23.04 8.12 7.12
CA LYS A 20 22.17 6.94 7.07
C LYS A 20 20.69 7.32 7.22
N LYS A 21 20.37 8.23 8.15
CA LYS A 21 19.00 8.76 8.29
C LYS A 21 18.51 9.45 7.02
N GLY A 22 19.36 10.30 6.42
CA GLY A 22 19.06 10.95 5.14
C GLY A 22 18.86 9.96 4.00
N GLN A 23 19.66 8.89 3.93
CA GLN A 23 19.50 7.86 2.91
C GLN A 23 18.18 7.07 3.07
N GLU A 24 17.85 6.72 4.32
CA GLU A 24 16.63 5.99 4.70
C GLU A 24 15.36 6.83 4.60
N PHE A 25 15.47 8.16 4.51
CA PHE A 25 14.31 9.04 4.38
C PHE A 25 13.58 8.78 3.04
N PRO A 26 12.25 8.55 3.02
CA PRO A 26 11.54 8.18 1.80
C PRO A 26 11.52 9.27 0.71
N ASN A 27 11.76 8.89 -0.55
CA ASN A 27 11.73 9.84 -1.70
C ASN A 27 10.35 10.47 -1.91
N ASN A 28 9.28 9.69 -1.73
CA ASN A 28 7.90 10.14 -1.91
C ASN A 28 7.44 11.17 -0.86
N LYS A 29 8.26 11.43 0.16
CA LYS A 29 8.01 12.48 1.16
C LYS A 29 8.64 13.82 0.79
N ILE A 30 9.31 13.92 -0.36
CA ILE A 30 9.90 15.17 -0.85
C ILE A 30 9.15 15.61 -2.09
N ASN A 31 8.66 16.85 -2.07
CA ASN A 31 8.09 17.52 -3.22
C ASN A 31 8.98 18.71 -3.60
N ILE A 32 9.74 18.58 -4.68
CA ILE A 32 10.49 19.71 -5.26
C ILE A 32 9.51 20.58 -6.06
N ILE A 33 9.35 21.81 -5.59
CA ILE A 33 8.45 22.81 -6.14
C ILE A 33 9.09 23.47 -7.36
N SER A 34 10.34 23.92 -7.19
CA SER A 34 11.12 24.58 -8.24
C SER A 34 12.60 24.23 -8.13
N PHE A 35 13.25 24.08 -9.26
CA PHE A 35 14.68 23.76 -9.33
C PHE A 35 15.34 24.48 -10.51
N HIS A 36 16.22 25.43 -10.20
CA HIS A 36 17.08 26.12 -11.17
C HIS A 36 18.54 25.79 -10.87
N LYS A 37 19.32 25.47 -11.91
CA LYS A 37 20.71 25.01 -11.76
C LYS A 37 21.74 26.16 -11.72
N LYS A 38 21.45 27.30 -12.36
CA LYS A 38 22.36 28.45 -12.49
C LYS A 38 21.58 29.77 -12.51
N PRO A 39 21.60 30.58 -11.44
CA PRO A 39 22.08 30.22 -10.09
C PRO A 39 21.35 28.99 -9.54
N ILE A 40 21.94 28.29 -8.57
CA ILE A 40 21.25 27.21 -7.85
C ILE A 40 20.15 27.85 -7.01
N HIS A 41 18.89 27.54 -7.36
CA HIS A 41 17.73 27.93 -6.57
C HIS A 41 16.75 26.75 -6.48
N ILE A 42 16.59 26.21 -5.27
CA ILE A 42 15.79 25.02 -4.99
C ILE A 42 14.73 25.37 -3.96
N ARG A 43 13.47 24.99 -4.22
CA ARG A 43 12.38 25.05 -3.25
C ARG A 43 11.75 23.68 -3.12
N ALA A 44 11.62 23.19 -1.90
CA ALA A 44 11.03 21.91 -1.59
C ALA A 44 10.11 21.99 -0.37
N VAL A 45 9.09 21.13 -0.36
CA VAL A 45 8.33 20.77 0.84
C VAL A 45 8.60 19.31 1.18
N ILE A 46 8.77 19.03 2.45
CA ILE A 46 9.19 17.74 3.00
C ILE A 46 8.17 17.32 4.05
N PHE A 47 7.56 16.16 3.85
CA PHE A 47 6.50 15.64 4.70
C PHE A 47 7.06 14.67 5.74
N ASP A 48 7.12 15.10 7.00
CA ASP A 48 7.69 14.27 8.06
C ASP A 48 6.92 14.35 9.38
N GLU A 49 6.63 13.19 9.97
CA GLU A 49 5.85 13.05 11.22
C GLU A 49 4.61 13.95 11.33
N ASP A 50 3.79 13.99 10.27
CA ASP A 50 2.58 14.81 10.15
C ASP A 50 2.83 16.34 10.20
N ARG A 51 4.07 16.77 10.00
CA ARG A 51 4.47 18.17 9.81
C ARG A 51 5.04 18.37 8.40
N GLU A 52 4.72 19.53 7.82
CA GLU A 52 5.25 19.98 6.54
C GLU A 52 6.45 20.90 6.82
N PHE A 53 7.62 20.50 6.33
CA PHE A 53 8.85 21.30 6.42
C PHE A 53 9.16 21.93 5.07
N HIS A 54 9.59 23.17 5.07
CA HIS A 54 9.99 23.94 3.90
C HIS A 54 11.50 24.02 3.84
N LEU A 55 12.07 23.76 2.67
CA LEU A 55 13.49 23.87 2.40
C LEU A 55 13.70 24.73 1.17
N ILE A 56 14.55 25.76 1.30
CA ILE A 56 14.90 26.67 0.21
C ILE A 56 16.42 26.81 0.18
N ILE A 57 17.01 26.61 -0.99
CA ILE A 57 18.43 26.84 -1.24
C ILE A 57 18.50 27.96 -2.27
N ASP A 58 19.15 29.07 -1.94
CA ASP A 58 19.32 30.23 -2.80
C ASP A 58 20.80 30.61 -2.84
N SER A 59 21.48 30.24 -3.92
CA SER A 59 22.91 30.53 -4.10
C SER A 59 23.21 31.97 -4.51
N GLU A 60 22.24 32.76 -4.97
CA GLU A 60 22.48 34.20 -5.20
C GLU A 60 22.53 34.95 -3.88
N LYS A 61 21.63 34.59 -2.95
CA LYS A 61 21.59 35.18 -1.60
C LYS A 61 22.51 34.49 -0.62
N MET A 62 23.19 33.42 -1.03
CA MET A 62 23.98 32.55 -0.17
C MET A 62 23.19 32.13 1.07
N GLU A 63 21.94 31.67 0.88
CA GLU A 63 21.04 31.31 1.96
C GLU A 63 20.51 29.88 1.80
N ILE A 64 20.47 29.13 2.91
CA ILE A 64 19.73 27.87 3.03
C ILE A 64 18.72 28.02 4.15
N PHE A 65 17.46 28.19 3.78
CA PHE A 65 16.36 28.24 4.72
C PHE A 65 15.77 26.84 4.92
N HIS A 66 15.61 26.43 6.18
CA HIS A 66 14.86 25.24 6.52
C HIS A 66 14.22 25.35 7.91
N ASP A 67 12.93 25.04 8.01
CA ASP A 67 12.15 25.14 9.26
C ASP A 67 12.12 23.84 10.09
N CYS A 68 13.08 22.94 9.84
CA CYS A 68 13.33 21.77 10.68
C CYS A 68 13.97 22.21 12.02
N PRO A 69 13.59 21.60 13.16
CA PRO A 69 14.14 21.95 14.48
C PRO A 69 15.67 21.96 14.55
N SER A 70 16.35 21.11 13.77
CA SER A 70 17.82 21.08 13.73
C SER A 70 18.43 22.41 13.25
N PHE A 71 17.79 23.09 12.29
CA PHE A 71 18.24 24.39 11.79
C PHE A 71 18.00 25.53 12.78
N LEU A 72 17.01 25.37 13.67
CA LEU A 72 16.62 26.34 14.69
C LEU A 72 17.45 26.22 15.98
N ILE A 73 17.70 24.99 16.44
CA ILE A 73 18.20 24.71 17.81
C ILE A 73 19.73 24.76 17.89
N TYR A 74 20.44 24.30 16.86
CA TYR A 74 21.89 24.14 16.92
C TYR A 74 22.62 25.36 16.38
N SER A 75 23.77 25.71 16.96
CA SER A 75 24.64 26.80 16.51
C SER A 75 25.69 26.34 15.49
N GLU A 76 26.20 25.11 15.63
CA GLU A 76 27.22 24.55 14.75
C GLU A 76 26.66 24.05 13.41
N LEU A 77 27.36 24.33 12.32
CA LEU A 77 26.91 24.05 10.95
C LEU A 77 26.66 22.55 10.68
N ASN A 78 27.56 21.69 11.15
CA ASN A 78 27.44 20.23 11.03
C ASN A 78 26.25 19.65 11.81
N GLN A 79 25.79 20.32 12.86
CA GLN A 79 24.63 19.93 13.67
C GLN A 79 23.31 20.49 13.11
N LYS A 80 23.36 21.63 12.40
CA LYS A 80 22.19 22.18 11.70
C LYS A 80 21.74 21.33 10.53
N ILE A 81 22.67 20.72 9.80
CA ILE A 81 22.35 19.88 8.62
C ILE A 81 21.60 18.62 9.06
N CYS A 82 20.29 18.58 8.76
CA CYS A 82 19.40 17.47 9.10
C CYS A 82 19.34 16.39 8.00
N GLU A 83 18.71 15.25 8.31
CA GLU A 83 18.44 14.19 7.33
C GLU A 83 17.66 14.68 6.09
N HIS A 84 16.79 15.67 6.23
CA HIS A 84 15.98 16.20 5.13
C HIS A 84 16.83 16.92 4.09
N PHE A 85 17.79 17.77 4.52
CA PHE A 85 18.73 18.43 3.62
C PHE A 85 19.65 17.41 2.93
N ILE A 86 20.14 16.42 3.68
CA ILE A 86 20.92 15.32 3.10
C ILE A 86 20.12 14.59 2.04
N LYS A 87 18.83 14.32 2.29
CA LYS A 87 17.99 13.64 1.31
C LYS A 87 17.82 14.45 0.03
N ILE A 88 17.65 15.78 0.13
CA ILE A 88 17.61 16.67 -1.05
C ILE A 88 18.90 16.57 -1.85
N LEU A 89 20.07 16.58 -1.20
CA LEU A 89 21.36 16.44 -1.89
C LEU A 89 21.51 15.08 -2.60
N LEU A 90 20.94 14.02 -2.04
CA LEU A 90 20.90 12.70 -2.67
C LEU A 90 19.86 12.59 -3.79
N TYR A 91 18.95 13.56 -3.90
CA TYR A 91 17.86 13.58 -4.87
C TYR A 91 18.17 14.42 -6.11
N ILE A 92 19.02 15.44 -5.99
CA ILE A 92 19.43 16.32 -7.10
C ILE A 92 20.75 15.85 -7.74
N ASP A 93 21.13 16.47 -8.87
CA ASP A 93 22.35 16.10 -9.60
C ASP A 93 23.61 16.16 -8.72
N GLU A 94 24.46 15.14 -8.84
CA GLU A 94 25.66 14.95 -8.01
C GLU A 94 26.60 16.16 -8.05
N GLU A 95 26.80 16.76 -9.22
CA GLU A 95 27.66 17.95 -9.39
C GLU A 95 27.14 19.16 -8.60
N ILE A 96 25.82 19.37 -8.59
CA ILE A 96 25.18 20.48 -7.87
C ILE A 96 25.31 20.25 -6.37
N SER A 97 25.05 19.03 -5.92
CA SER A 97 25.18 18.67 -4.51
C SER A 97 26.61 18.78 -3.99
N ILE A 98 27.60 18.32 -4.76
CA ILE A 98 29.02 18.49 -4.42
C ILE A 98 29.38 19.97 -4.34
N ASN A 99 28.91 20.79 -5.27
CA ASN A 99 29.14 22.23 -5.25
C ASN A 99 28.52 22.90 -4.02
N LEU A 100 27.29 22.54 -3.65
CA LEU A 100 26.62 23.03 -2.44
C LEU A 100 27.37 22.64 -1.17
N LEU A 101 27.80 21.38 -1.06
CA LEU A 101 28.53 20.89 0.11
C LEU A 101 29.92 21.51 0.26
N ASN A 102 30.66 21.68 -0.84
CA ASN A 102 32.00 22.30 -0.80
C ASN A 102 31.94 23.78 -0.40
N ASN A 103 30.82 24.45 -0.65
CA ASN A 103 30.62 25.87 -0.33
C ASN A 103 29.69 26.09 0.86
N ILE A 104 29.33 25.04 1.61
CA ILE A 104 28.28 25.11 2.63
C ILE A 104 28.57 26.15 3.73
N GLU A 105 29.85 26.37 4.04
CA GLU A 105 30.31 27.37 5.02
C GLU A 105 30.02 28.81 4.59
N ASN A 106 29.86 29.05 3.28
CA ASN A 106 29.53 30.36 2.74
C ASN A 106 28.02 30.65 2.78
N TYR A 107 27.18 29.66 3.10
CA TYR A 107 25.73 29.84 3.19
C TYR A 107 25.28 30.24 4.61
N HIS A 108 24.35 31.17 4.69
CA HIS A 108 23.60 31.46 5.90
C HIS A 108 22.47 30.45 6.07
N LEU A 109 22.58 29.57 7.08
CA LEU A 109 21.54 28.59 7.42
C LEU A 109 20.50 29.25 8.35
N THR A 110 19.32 29.56 7.81
CA THR A 110 18.23 30.28 8.49
C THR A 110 17.02 29.38 8.77
N SER A 111 16.23 29.74 9.79
CA SER A 111 15.05 29.00 10.21
C SER A 111 14.04 29.93 10.90
N GLU A 112 12.74 29.73 10.64
CA GLU A 112 11.64 30.45 11.30
C GLU A 112 10.43 29.51 11.50
N ASP A 113 9.81 29.55 12.68
CA ASP A 113 8.73 28.63 13.06
C ASP A 113 7.36 29.00 12.43
N PHE A 114 6.94 30.28 12.47
CA PHE A 114 5.62 30.75 11.96
C PHE A 114 5.71 32.14 11.32
N GLY A 115 4.93 32.41 10.25
CA GLY A 115 4.78 33.75 9.67
C GLY A 115 5.66 34.08 8.45
N SER A 116 6.54 33.19 7.99
CA SER A 116 7.52 33.56 6.96
C SER A 116 6.91 33.70 5.56
N SER A 117 7.21 34.81 4.90
CA SER A 117 6.85 35.07 3.50
C SER A 117 7.39 33.98 2.55
N LYS A 118 8.49 33.32 2.94
CA LYS A 118 9.09 32.17 2.24
C LYS A 118 8.19 30.94 2.23
N LYS A 119 7.54 30.61 3.35
CA LYS A 119 6.59 29.48 3.42
C LYS A 119 5.33 29.77 2.61
N SER A 120 4.79 30.97 2.75
CA SER A 120 3.64 31.46 1.96
C SER A 120 3.92 31.33 0.46
N GLU A 121 5.12 31.75 0.00
CA GLU A 121 5.52 31.63 -1.41
C GLU A 121 5.62 30.17 -1.89
N ASN A 122 6.17 29.26 -1.09
CA ASN A 122 6.22 27.84 -1.44
C ASN A 122 4.80 27.25 -1.59
N PHE A 123 3.89 27.58 -0.67
CA PHE A 123 2.50 27.12 -0.78
C PHE A 123 1.79 27.69 -2.01
N ARG A 124 2.02 28.97 -2.33
CA ARG A 124 1.50 29.59 -3.56
C ARG A 124 1.99 28.87 -4.82
N LEU A 125 3.30 28.61 -4.92
CA LEU A 125 3.87 27.90 -6.07
C LEU A 125 3.34 26.46 -6.19
N ILE A 126 3.10 25.78 -5.06
CA ILE A 126 2.46 24.45 -5.06
C ILE A 126 1.01 24.55 -5.53
N ALA A 127 0.26 25.56 -5.08
CA ALA A 127 -1.11 25.80 -5.53
C ALA A 127 -1.14 26.02 -7.05
N ASP A 128 -0.27 26.89 -7.57
CA ASP A 128 -0.17 27.17 -9.01
C ASP A 128 0.18 25.92 -9.82
N LYS A 129 1.08 25.07 -9.31
CA LYS A 129 1.38 23.77 -9.93
C LYS A 129 0.15 22.87 -9.99
N ASN A 130 -0.60 22.77 -8.89
CA ASN A 130 -1.82 21.96 -8.83
C ASN A 130 -2.91 22.49 -9.79
N PHE A 131 -3.07 23.81 -9.90
CA PHE A 131 -4.03 24.43 -10.81
C PHE A 131 -3.66 24.19 -12.28
N ASN A 132 -2.40 24.44 -12.64
CA ASN A 132 -1.97 24.51 -14.04
C ASN A 132 -1.55 23.16 -14.63
N LEU A 133 -0.82 22.35 -13.87
CA LEU A 133 -0.26 21.07 -14.35
C LEU A 133 -1.18 19.90 -14.00
N ASP A 134 -1.52 19.75 -12.72
CA ASP A 134 -2.24 18.57 -12.23
C ASP A 134 -3.76 18.69 -12.43
N ARG A 135 -4.26 19.89 -12.71
CA ARG A 135 -5.69 20.25 -12.80
C ARG A 135 -6.49 19.83 -11.56
N ASN A 136 -5.83 19.76 -10.40
CA ASN A 136 -6.42 19.41 -9.12
C ASN A 136 -6.75 20.69 -8.34
N TYR A 137 -7.92 21.24 -8.61
CA TYR A 137 -8.32 22.53 -8.07
C TYR A 137 -8.60 22.52 -6.56
N ILE A 138 -9.13 21.42 -6.01
CA ILE A 138 -9.39 21.32 -4.56
C ILE A 138 -8.06 21.36 -3.79
N GLU A 139 -7.10 20.54 -4.21
CA GLU A 139 -5.79 20.52 -3.56
C GLU A 139 -5.03 21.83 -3.76
N GLY A 140 -5.14 22.43 -4.96
CA GLY A 140 -4.59 23.76 -5.20
C GLY A 140 -5.18 24.82 -4.27
N LEU A 141 -6.50 24.83 -4.06
CA LEU A 141 -7.17 25.74 -3.12
C LEU A 141 -6.70 25.49 -1.68
N ASN A 142 -6.59 24.24 -1.24
CA ASN A 142 -6.06 23.91 0.09
C ASN A 142 -4.66 24.51 0.34
N TYR A 143 -3.75 24.38 -0.63
CA TYR A 143 -2.43 25.00 -0.54
C TYR A 143 -2.49 26.53 -0.60
N LEU A 144 -3.38 27.10 -1.41
CA LEU A 144 -3.56 28.55 -1.49
C LEU A 144 -4.08 29.12 -0.15
N GLN A 145 -4.99 28.42 0.53
CA GLN A 145 -5.43 28.76 1.88
C GLN A 145 -4.30 28.68 2.90
N LYS A 146 -3.44 27.65 2.82
CA LYS A 146 -2.22 27.56 3.65
C LYS A 146 -1.23 28.69 3.38
N ALA A 147 -1.28 29.33 2.21
CA ALA A 147 -0.43 30.48 1.92
C ALA A 147 -0.84 31.76 2.69
N LEU A 148 -2.03 31.80 3.31
CA LEU A 148 -2.50 32.89 4.19
C LEU A 148 -1.80 32.90 5.57
N ILE A 149 -0.47 32.93 5.55
CA ILE A 149 0.39 33.05 6.74
C ILE A 149 1.02 34.44 6.80
N ASP A 150 1.22 35.09 5.65
CA ASP A 150 1.81 36.42 5.53
C ASP A 150 0.70 37.48 5.29
N ASN A 151 0.46 38.32 6.29
CA ASN A 151 -0.56 39.38 6.26
C ASN A 151 -0.35 40.41 5.14
N LEU A 152 0.86 40.51 4.57
CA LEU A 152 1.19 41.47 3.50
C LEU A 152 0.66 41.03 2.13
N LYS A 153 0.51 39.72 1.89
CA LYS A 153 0.03 39.16 0.60
C LYS A 153 -1.38 38.58 0.67
N SER A 154 -2.05 38.64 1.82
CA SER A 154 -3.38 38.04 2.02
C SER A 154 -4.43 38.53 1.02
N ASP A 155 -4.34 39.78 0.57
CA ASP A 155 -5.32 40.40 -0.33
C ASP A 155 -5.40 39.66 -1.69
N GLU A 156 -4.24 39.48 -2.35
CA GLU A 156 -4.15 38.77 -3.64
C GLU A 156 -4.53 37.30 -3.52
N ILE A 157 -4.14 36.66 -2.41
CA ILE A 157 -4.43 35.24 -2.16
C ILE A 157 -5.95 35.03 -1.98
N ILE A 158 -6.61 35.89 -1.20
CA ILE A 158 -8.06 35.86 -1.01
C ILE A 158 -8.78 36.08 -2.35
N ALA A 159 -8.40 37.10 -3.11
CA ALA A 159 -8.98 37.38 -4.41
C ALA A 159 -8.88 36.18 -5.37
N ASN A 160 -7.69 35.58 -5.46
CA ASN A 160 -7.45 34.43 -6.31
C ASN A 160 -8.23 33.19 -5.85
N TYR A 161 -8.31 32.92 -4.55
CA TYR A 161 -9.08 31.80 -4.01
C TYR A 161 -10.56 31.94 -4.40
N LEU A 162 -11.17 33.09 -4.09
CA LEU A 162 -12.58 33.35 -4.39
C LEU A 162 -12.85 33.18 -5.89
N ARG A 163 -12.04 33.82 -6.74
CA ARG A 163 -12.21 33.72 -8.20
C ARG A 163 -12.12 32.28 -8.71
N ILE A 164 -11.08 31.53 -8.33
CA ILE A 164 -10.88 30.15 -8.79
C ILE A 164 -12.02 29.24 -8.33
N SER A 165 -12.43 29.34 -7.07
CA SER A 165 -13.54 28.53 -6.54
C SER A 165 -14.86 28.82 -7.27
N ILE A 166 -15.14 30.08 -7.62
CA ILE A 166 -16.34 30.47 -8.38
C ILE A 166 -16.26 29.98 -9.83
N GLU A 167 -15.13 30.18 -10.51
CA GLU A 167 -14.92 29.74 -11.90
C GLU A 167 -15.05 28.23 -12.05
N LYS A 168 -14.70 27.46 -11.02
CA LYS A 168 -14.74 25.99 -11.02
C LYS A 168 -15.98 25.41 -10.33
N ASN A 169 -16.93 26.23 -9.89
CA ASN A 169 -18.14 25.83 -9.15
C ASN A 169 -17.84 25.02 -7.87
N LEU A 170 -16.77 25.36 -7.16
CA LEU A 170 -16.34 24.72 -5.90
C LEU A 170 -16.94 25.47 -4.69
N PHE A 171 -18.27 25.42 -4.57
CA PHE A 171 -18.97 26.26 -3.59
C PHE A 171 -18.83 25.79 -2.12
N ILE A 172 -18.53 24.52 -1.87
CA ILE A 172 -18.25 24.05 -0.49
C ILE A 172 -16.97 24.72 0.01
N GLU A 173 -15.90 24.59 -0.77
CA GLU A 173 -14.59 25.18 -0.51
C GLU A 173 -14.69 26.71 -0.43
N PHE A 174 -15.46 27.34 -1.32
CA PHE A 174 -15.74 28.77 -1.28
C PHE A 174 -16.32 29.25 0.06
N PHE A 175 -17.41 28.63 0.54
CA PHE A 175 -18.04 29.05 1.81
C PHE A 175 -17.20 28.67 3.03
N GLU A 176 -16.58 27.49 3.04
CA GLU A 176 -15.69 27.09 4.14
C GLU A 176 -14.47 28.02 4.23
N PHE A 177 -13.94 28.48 3.10
CA PHE A 177 -12.85 29.46 3.07
C PHE A 177 -13.26 30.81 3.62
N ILE A 178 -14.41 31.36 3.20
CA ILE A 178 -14.91 32.64 3.70
C ILE A 178 -15.07 32.57 5.23
N LEU A 179 -15.67 31.48 5.74
CA LEU A 179 -15.81 31.26 7.18
C LEU A 179 -14.45 31.22 7.89
N ASP A 180 -13.49 30.46 7.37
CA ASP A 180 -12.13 30.37 7.94
C ASP A 180 -11.41 31.72 7.95
N VAL A 181 -11.62 32.57 6.94
CA VAL A 181 -11.08 33.94 6.90
C VAL A 181 -11.67 34.83 8.01
N TYR A 182 -12.98 34.74 8.28
CA TYR A 182 -13.59 35.43 9.43
C TYR A 182 -13.07 34.88 10.77
N GLU A 183 -13.01 33.56 10.93
CA GLU A 183 -12.53 32.91 12.17
C GLU A 183 -11.05 33.23 12.47
N LYS A 184 -10.25 33.55 11.44
CA LYS A 184 -8.84 34.00 11.56
C LYS A 184 -8.67 35.52 11.76
N GLU A 185 -9.74 36.26 12.02
CA GLU A 185 -9.73 37.72 12.17
C GLU A 185 -9.25 38.48 10.91
N LEU A 186 -9.34 37.86 9.74
CA LEU A 186 -8.98 38.45 8.44
C LEU A 186 -10.20 39.00 7.68
N GLY A 187 -11.37 39.07 8.33
CA GLY A 187 -12.64 39.49 7.71
C GLY A 187 -12.58 40.84 6.97
N ARG A 188 -11.81 41.82 7.46
CA ARG A 188 -11.63 43.14 6.81
C ARG A 188 -11.12 43.06 5.36
N TYR A 189 -10.44 41.98 4.98
CA TYR A 189 -9.96 41.80 3.61
C TYR A 189 -11.09 41.34 2.67
N LEU A 190 -12.13 40.69 3.20
CA LEU A 190 -13.30 40.26 2.43
C LEU A 190 -14.18 41.44 2.01
N GLU A 191 -14.21 42.53 2.80
CA GLU A 191 -14.97 43.75 2.48
C GLU A 191 -14.62 44.32 1.09
N LYS A 192 -13.36 44.19 0.65
CA LYS A 192 -12.92 44.63 -0.68
C LYS A 192 -13.45 43.76 -1.83
N TYR A 193 -13.86 42.54 -1.53
CA TYR A 193 -14.28 41.53 -2.50
C TYR A 193 -15.76 41.17 -2.36
N MET A 194 -16.56 42.03 -1.72
CA MET A 194 -17.98 41.77 -1.55
C MET A 194 -18.65 41.47 -2.90
N ASP A 195 -18.38 42.23 -3.96
CA ASP A 195 -18.93 41.94 -5.30
C ASP A 195 -18.62 40.53 -5.82
N LEU A 196 -17.40 40.02 -5.57
CA LEU A 196 -17.03 38.64 -5.91
C LEU A 196 -17.77 37.64 -5.03
N ILE A 197 -17.91 37.95 -3.73
CA ILE A 197 -18.64 37.10 -2.79
C ILE A 197 -20.11 37.01 -3.22
N GLN A 198 -20.76 38.14 -3.51
CA GLN A 198 -22.13 38.23 -4.01
C GLN A 198 -22.31 37.42 -5.30
N ASN A 199 -21.37 37.53 -6.25
CA ASN A 199 -21.37 36.74 -7.48
C ASN A 199 -21.28 35.23 -7.18
N GLY A 200 -20.40 34.84 -6.25
CA GLY A 200 -20.26 33.46 -5.81
C GLY A 200 -21.55 32.90 -5.19
N PHE A 201 -22.22 33.68 -4.34
CA PHE A 201 -23.55 33.36 -3.81
C PHE A 201 -24.57 33.19 -4.94
N GLN A 202 -24.71 34.16 -5.86
CA GLN A 202 -25.65 34.07 -6.99
C GLN A 202 -25.39 32.85 -7.89
N ARG A 203 -24.12 32.56 -8.19
CA ARG A 203 -23.77 31.36 -8.97
C ARG A 203 -24.08 30.08 -8.20
N PHE A 204 -23.86 30.06 -6.90
CA PHE A 204 -24.24 28.93 -6.06
C PHE A 204 -25.75 28.70 -6.09
N MET A 205 -26.57 29.76 -5.98
CA MET A 205 -28.03 29.69 -6.02
C MET A 205 -28.53 28.95 -7.27
N ASN A 206 -27.95 29.27 -8.43
CA ASN A 206 -28.26 28.61 -9.72
C ASN A 206 -27.77 27.15 -9.84
N ASN A 207 -27.08 26.63 -8.82
CA ASN A 207 -26.51 25.28 -8.82
C ASN A 207 -26.95 24.44 -7.60
N ILE A 208 -27.82 24.93 -6.72
CA ILE A 208 -28.23 24.22 -5.48
C ILE A 208 -28.75 22.81 -5.78
N SER A 209 -29.61 22.66 -6.80
CA SER A 209 -30.18 21.37 -7.21
C SER A 209 -29.13 20.32 -7.63
N LYS A 210 -27.91 20.73 -7.99
CA LYS A 210 -26.81 19.81 -8.38
C LYS A 210 -26.08 19.21 -7.19
N TYR A 211 -26.28 19.72 -5.98
CA TYR A 211 -25.59 19.23 -4.80
C TYR A 211 -26.28 18.00 -4.20
N SER A 212 -25.50 17.09 -3.61
CA SER A 212 -26.09 16.11 -2.70
C SER A 212 -26.68 16.83 -1.48
N PHE A 213 -27.80 16.34 -0.96
CA PHE A 213 -28.45 16.98 0.18
C PHE A 213 -27.50 17.12 1.39
N PHE A 214 -26.60 16.16 1.62
CA PHE A 214 -25.62 16.28 2.71
C PHE A 214 -24.60 17.41 2.49
N ASN A 215 -24.12 17.60 1.26
CA ASN A 215 -23.24 18.73 0.95
C ASN A 215 -23.98 20.06 1.07
N LEU A 216 -25.27 20.10 0.70
CA LEU A 216 -26.11 21.28 0.91
C LEU A 216 -26.22 21.63 2.40
N LEU A 217 -26.47 20.65 3.28
CA LEU A 217 -26.51 20.87 4.73
C LEU A 217 -25.21 21.50 5.26
N ARG A 218 -24.04 21.06 4.75
CA ARG A 218 -22.74 21.64 5.11
C ARG A 218 -22.62 23.09 4.64
N ILE A 219 -23.01 23.36 3.39
CA ILE A 219 -23.03 24.73 2.84
C ILE A 219 -23.93 25.63 3.68
N ILE A 220 -25.15 25.19 4.02
CA ILE A 220 -26.07 25.94 4.88
C ILE A 220 -25.42 26.31 6.21
N ASN A 221 -24.76 25.35 6.87
CA ASN A 221 -24.08 25.59 8.14
C ASN A 221 -22.93 26.61 8.01
N SER A 222 -22.14 26.55 6.93
CA SER A 222 -21.09 27.54 6.68
C SER A 222 -21.67 28.93 6.42
N VAL A 223 -22.70 29.02 5.56
CA VAL A 223 -23.36 30.28 5.21
C VAL A 223 -24.05 30.90 6.42
N GLU A 224 -24.74 30.12 7.25
CA GLU A 224 -25.36 30.58 8.50
C GLU A 224 -24.33 31.27 9.39
N LYS A 225 -23.16 30.65 9.57
CA LYS A 225 -22.07 31.21 10.39
C LYS A 225 -21.47 32.47 9.77
N ILE A 226 -21.28 32.50 8.45
CA ILE A 226 -20.82 33.71 7.74
C ILE A 226 -21.76 34.88 8.02
N PHE A 227 -23.08 34.66 7.98
CA PHE A 227 -24.07 35.69 8.28
C PHE A 227 -24.12 36.13 9.76
N THR A 228 -23.37 35.50 10.65
CA THR A 228 -23.15 36.05 12.00
C THR A 228 -22.10 37.16 12.03
N HIS A 229 -21.28 37.27 10.97
CA HIS A 229 -20.20 38.25 10.83
C HIS A 229 -20.53 39.39 9.85
N GLU A 230 -21.57 39.24 9.02
CA GLU A 230 -21.98 40.20 7.99
C GLU A 230 -23.27 40.94 8.35
N GLU A 231 -23.44 42.17 7.84
CA GLU A 231 -24.68 42.92 8.02
C GLU A 231 -25.85 42.29 7.25
N THR A 232 -27.05 42.36 7.83
CA THR A 232 -28.32 41.86 7.25
C THR A 232 -28.71 42.51 5.90
N ASN A 233 -27.99 43.56 5.48
CA ASN A 233 -28.16 44.21 4.18
C ASN A 233 -27.82 43.27 3.01
N PHE A 234 -26.80 42.40 3.12
CA PHE A 234 -26.47 41.44 2.06
C PHE A 234 -27.56 40.37 1.89
N LEU A 235 -28.11 39.88 3.01
CA LEU A 235 -29.25 38.96 3.03
C LEU A 235 -30.46 39.55 2.31
N SER A 236 -30.69 40.86 2.43
CA SER A 236 -31.82 41.53 1.80
C SER A 236 -31.82 41.47 0.27
N LEU A 237 -30.63 41.39 -0.34
CA LEU A 237 -30.45 41.31 -1.79
C LEU A 237 -30.79 39.93 -2.36
N LEU A 238 -30.74 38.88 -1.55
CA LEU A 238 -30.98 37.48 -1.96
C LEU A 238 -32.44 37.04 -1.75
N LEU A 239 -33.31 37.94 -1.28
CA LEU A 239 -34.66 37.57 -0.84
C LEU A 239 -35.62 37.20 -1.96
N SER A 240 -35.54 37.89 -3.11
CA SER A 240 -36.30 37.49 -4.30
C SER A 240 -35.96 36.07 -4.71
N ASP A 241 -34.67 35.74 -4.64
CA ASP A 241 -34.14 34.46 -5.08
C ASP A 241 -34.58 33.35 -4.10
N PHE A 242 -34.53 33.60 -2.78
CA PHE A 242 -35.11 32.67 -1.80
C PHE A 242 -36.60 32.44 -2.05
N SER A 243 -37.37 33.51 -2.31
CA SER A 243 -38.80 33.35 -2.60
C SER A 243 -39.07 32.50 -3.84
N GLU A 244 -38.27 32.64 -4.89
CA GLU A 244 -38.39 31.84 -6.11
C GLU A 244 -38.03 30.37 -5.84
N LEU A 245 -36.89 30.12 -5.16
CA LEU A 245 -36.45 28.77 -4.81
C LEU A 245 -37.42 28.04 -3.87
N LEU A 246 -38.12 28.77 -3.00
CA LEU A 246 -39.14 28.19 -2.10
C LEU A 246 -40.28 27.54 -2.90
N HIS A 247 -40.57 28.04 -4.11
CA HIS A 247 -41.60 27.51 -5.00
C HIS A 247 -41.05 26.61 -6.10
N SER A 248 -39.76 26.28 -6.07
CA SER A 248 -39.13 25.34 -7.00
C SER A 248 -39.71 23.94 -6.86
N THR A 249 -39.65 23.16 -7.94
CA THR A 249 -39.95 21.72 -7.89
C THR A 249 -38.83 20.90 -7.23
N ASP A 250 -37.62 21.45 -7.13
CA ASP A 250 -36.47 20.77 -6.55
C ASP A 250 -36.48 20.81 -5.01
N PHE A 251 -36.20 19.68 -4.37
CA PHE A 251 -36.22 19.57 -2.91
C PHE A 251 -35.09 20.35 -2.23
N ASN A 252 -33.88 20.34 -2.81
CA ASN A 252 -32.73 21.04 -2.23
C ASN A 252 -32.96 22.56 -2.25
N GLU A 253 -33.47 23.08 -3.36
CA GLU A 253 -33.77 24.50 -3.53
C GLU A 253 -34.82 24.98 -2.53
N ARG A 254 -35.93 24.23 -2.42
CA ARG A 254 -36.98 24.49 -1.43
C ARG A 254 -36.45 24.46 0.00
N TYR A 255 -35.63 23.46 0.34
CA TYR A 255 -35.06 23.32 1.67
C TYR A 255 -34.11 24.47 2.04
N PHE A 256 -33.18 24.79 1.14
CA PHE A 256 -32.20 25.85 1.34
C PHE A 256 -32.92 27.19 1.61
N SER A 257 -33.91 27.52 0.79
CA SER A 257 -34.72 28.71 0.97
C SER A 257 -35.49 28.71 2.29
N LEU A 258 -36.19 27.61 2.60
CA LEU A 258 -36.98 27.49 3.83
C LEU A 258 -36.12 27.76 5.07
N PHE A 259 -34.90 27.21 5.12
CA PHE A 259 -34.01 27.40 6.26
C PHE A 259 -33.67 28.88 6.50
N PHE A 260 -33.19 29.58 5.47
CA PHE A 260 -32.79 30.99 5.60
C PHE A 260 -33.99 31.91 5.86
N LEU A 261 -35.13 31.68 5.19
CA LEU A 261 -36.36 32.43 5.46
C LEU A 261 -36.87 32.21 6.88
N SER A 262 -36.74 31.00 7.43
CA SER A 262 -37.13 30.70 8.82
C SER A 262 -36.19 31.36 9.82
N LYS A 263 -34.87 31.25 9.60
CA LYS A 263 -33.84 31.80 10.49
C LYS A 263 -33.93 33.31 10.64
N TYR A 264 -34.07 34.03 9.53
CA TYR A 264 -33.99 35.49 9.49
C TYR A 264 -35.37 36.18 9.45
N LYS A 265 -36.47 35.41 9.56
CA LYS A 265 -37.86 35.90 9.42
C LYS A 265 -38.11 37.29 10.02
N ASN A 266 -37.74 37.48 11.29
CA ASN A 266 -37.99 38.73 12.01
C ASN A 266 -37.21 39.91 11.45
N ASP A 267 -35.95 39.71 11.08
CA ASP A 267 -35.11 40.77 10.55
C ASP A 267 -35.49 41.12 9.11
N LEU A 268 -35.89 40.13 8.33
CA LEU A 268 -36.45 40.32 7.01
C LEU A 268 -37.73 41.17 7.06
N ILE A 269 -38.70 40.81 7.92
CA ILE A 269 -39.95 41.56 8.09
C ILE A 269 -39.71 43.02 8.49
N LYS A 270 -38.68 43.30 9.31
CA LYS A 270 -38.29 44.69 9.66
C LYS A 270 -37.76 45.46 8.46
N ILE A 271 -37.02 44.81 7.56
CA ILE A 271 -36.44 45.43 6.37
C ILE A 271 -37.52 45.72 5.31
N ASN A 272 -38.50 44.83 5.12
CA ASN A 272 -39.63 45.07 4.22
C ASN A 272 -40.88 44.29 4.67
N SER A 273 -41.97 45.02 4.94
CA SER A 273 -43.22 44.46 5.44
C SER A 273 -43.92 43.51 4.45
N ARG A 274 -43.60 43.57 3.14
CA ARG A 274 -44.13 42.65 2.12
C ARG A 274 -43.78 41.18 2.41
N TYR A 275 -42.76 40.92 3.22
CA TYR A 275 -42.36 39.56 3.59
C TYR A 275 -43.31 38.84 4.54
N GLN A 276 -44.26 39.54 5.17
CA GLN A 276 -45.32 38.87 5.94
C GLN A 276 -46.17 37.93 5.07
N GLY A 277 -46.30 38.22 3.77
CA GLY A 277 -47.12 37.44 2.82
C GLY A 277 -46.42 36.28 2.12
N LEU A 278 -45.09 36.13 2.25
CA LEU A 278 -44.34 35.02 1.62
C LEU A 278 -44.51 33.68 2.36
N PHE A 279 -44.92 33.72 3.62
CA PHE A 279 -45.07 32.53 4.45
C PHE A 279 -46.48 31.96 4.32
N ASN A 280 -46.76 31.23 3.24
CA ASN A 280 -47.97 30.40 3.19
C ASN A 280 -47.78 29.22 4.18
N GLU A 281 -48.44 29.31 5.34
CA GLU A 281 -48.29 28.34 6.43
C GLU A 281 -48.62 26.91 5.98
N ASN A 282 -49.59 26.72 5.08
CA ASN A 282 -49.95 25.39 4.59
C ASN A 282 -48.80 24.76 3.77
N PHE A 283 -48.20 25.53 2.88
CA PHE A 283 -47.08 25.07 2.05
C PHE A 283 -45.85 24.74 2.90
N ILE A 284 -45.57 25.57 3.92
CA ILE A 284 -44.46 25.34 4.85
C ILE A 284 -44.68 24.08 5.68
N GLU A 285 -45.89 23.84 6.18
CA GLU A 285 -46.22 22.63 6.93
C GLU A 285 -46.15 21.36 6.06
N GLU A 286 -46.54 21.44 4.79
CA GLU A 286 -46.34 20.34 3.82
C GLU A 286 -44.85 20.01 3.64
N LEU A 287 -44.01 21.04 3.42
CA LEU A 287 -42.57 20.86 3.25
C LEU A 287 -41.90 20.33 4.55
N LYS A 288 -42.34 20.78 5.72
CA LYS A 288 -41.89 20.22 7.01
C LYS A 288 -42.25 18.73 7.14
N LYS A 289 -43.42 18.33 6.67
CA LYS A 289 -43.85 16.92 6.67
C LYS A 289 -42.99 16.10 5.71
N GLU A 290 -42.77 16.59 4.49
CA GLU A 290 -41.86 15.96 3.51
C GLU A 290 -40.45 15.80 4.09
N LEU A 291 -39.94 16.82 4.81
CA LEU A 291 -38.63 16.78 5.49
C LEU A 291 -38.55 15.75 6.61
N LEU A 292 -39.60 15.64 7.41
CA LEU A 292 -39.70 14.62 8.45
C LEU A 292 -39.71 13.21 7.85
N GLU A 293 -40.53 12.99 6.81
CA GLU A 293 -40.56 11.71 6.09
C GLU A 293 -39.20 11.36 5.50
N TYR A 294 -38.51 12.35 4.89
CA TYR A 294 -37.15 12.18 4.40
C TYR A 294 -36.17 11.83 5.53
N PHE A 295 -36.24 12.50 6.69
CA PHE A 295 -35.38 12.22 7.85
C PHE A 295 -35.56 10.78 8.38
N ILE A 296 -36.80 10.32 8.52
CA ILE A 296 -37.10 8.95 8.95
C ILE A 296 -36.61 7.93 7.91
N LYS A 297 -36.83 8.21 6.63
CA LYS A 297 -36.29 7.37 5.54
C LYS A 297 -34.76 7.30 5.56
N GLU A 298 -34.07 8.39 5.91
CA GLU A 298 -32.61 8.39 6.05
C GLU A 298 -32.13 7.56 7.24
N ILE A 299 -32.90 7.52 8.34
CA ILE A 299 -32.67 6.60 9.46
C ILE A 299 -32.82 5.15 9.00
N ASP A 300 -33.92 4.82 8.32
CA ASP A 300 -34.20 3.47 7.81
C ASP A 300 -33.14 3.00 6.80
N ASN A 301 -32.56 3.94 6.04
CA ASN A 301 -31.46 3.71 5.10
C ASN A 301 -30.07 3.85 5.72
N PHE A 302 -29.97 3.81 7.06
CA PHE A 302 -28.73 3.84 7.83
C PHE A 302 -27.76 4.95 7.38
N CYS A 303 -28.25 6.18 7.28
CA CYS A 303 -27.43 7.32 6.91
C CYS A 303 -26.34 7.67 7.95
N VAL A 304 -25.27 8.35 7.52
CA VAL A 304 -24.24 8.88 8.42
C VAL A 304 -24.85 9.80 9.48
N LEU A 305 -24.44 9.59 10.75
CA LEU A 305 -24.94 10.36 11.89
C LEU A 305 -24.70 11.87 11.76
N GLU A 306 -23.64 12.29 11.07
CA GLU A 306 -23.34 13.70 10.83
C GLU A 306 -24.43 14.39 10.00
N LYS A 307 -24.94 13.75 8.95
CA LYS A 307 -26.07 14.28 8.16
C LYS A 307 -27.31 14.46 9.04
N LEU A 308 -27.65 13.46 9.85
CA LEU A 308 -28.79 13.52 10.76
C LEU A 308 -28.61 14.59 11.85
N ASN A 309 -27.37 14.81 12.32
CA ASN A 309 -27.07 15.88 13.27
C ASN A 309 -27.31 17.26 12.67
N LEU A 310 -26.79 17.52 11.46
CA LEU A 310 -27.02 18.77 10.75
C LEU A 310 -28.51 19.01 10.49
N MET A 311 -29.25 17.98 10.05
CA MET A 311 -30.69 18.08 9.85
C MET A 311 -31.41 18.46 11.15
N LYS A 312 -31.08 17.82 12.28
CA LYS A 312 -31.67 18.15 13.59
C LYS A 312 -31.40 19.60 14.00
N GLU A 313 -30.15 20.04 13.90
CA GLU A 313 -29.76 21.43 14.22
C GLU A 313 -30.56 22.42 13.37
N GLN A 314 -30.76 22.11 12.09
CA GLN A 314 -31.52 22.95 11.17
C GLN A 314 -33.05 22.84 11.37
N PHE A 315 -33.56 21.70 11.84
CA PHE A 315 -34.98 21.50 12.18
C PHE A 315 -35.46 22.40 13.31
N GLU A 316 -34.59 22.69 14.28
CA GLU A 316 -34.87 23.66 15.34
C GLU A 316 -35.14 25.05 14.75
N THR A 317 -34.34 25.46 13.76
CA THR A 317 -34.50 26.73 13.04
C THR A 317 -35.77 26.76 12.17
N ILE A 318 -36.08 25.65 11.51
CA ILE A 318 -37.27 25.53 10.64
C ILE A 318 -38.57 25.44 11.47
N GLY A 319 -38.47 25.14 12.78
CA GLY A 319 -39.63 25.00 13.66
C GLY A 319 -40.32 23.64 13.52
N ILE A 320 -39.54 22.57 13.34
CA ILE A 320 -40.01 21.18 13.42
C ILE A 320 -39.85 20.71 14.87
N SER A 321 -40.95 20.29 15.50
CA SER A 321 -40.92 19.86 16.91
C SER A 321 -40.02 18.63 17.12
N PRO A 322 -39.09 18.66 18.10
CA PRO A 322 -38.25 17.51 18.46
C PRO A 322 -39.05 16.25 18.80
N GLU A 323 -40.26 16.39 19.30
CA GLU A 323 -41.14 15.26 19.65
C GLU A 323 -41.43 14.34 18.46
N ARG A 324 -41.40 14.88 17.23
CA ARG A 324 -41.73 14.14 16.00
C ARG A 324 -40.61 13.25 15.46
N TYR A 325 -39.35 13.46 15.85
CA TYR A 325 -38.21 12.75 15.25
C TYR A 325 -37.10 12.36 16.24
N LEU A 326 -37.02 13.00 17.40
CA LEU A 326 -35.98 12.74 18.40
C LEU A 326 -36.04 11.32 18.99
N PRO A 327 -37.21 10.69 19.20
CA PRO A 327 -37.29 9.29 19.63
C PRO A 327 -36.61 8.34 18.65
N ASP A 328 -36.92 8.44 17.35
CA ASP A 328 -36.35 7.60 16.31
C ASP A 328 -34.85 7.83 16.14
N TYR A 329 -34.42 9.10 16.13
CA TYR A 329 -33.00 9.44 16.11
C TYR A 329 -32.24 8.88 17.33
N LYS A 330 -32.80 8.98 18.54
CA LYS A 330 -32.17 8.44 19.76
C LYS A 330 -32.11 6.90 19.71
N LYS A 331 -33.16 6.24 19.21
CA LYS A 331 -33.18 4.79 19.02
C LYS A 331 -32.12 4.37 18.01
N TYR A 332 -32.10 4.99 16.83
CA TYR A 332 -31.11 4.77 15.79
C TYR A 332 -29.68 4.97 16.30
N LYS A 333 -29.41 6.08 17.01
CA LYS A 333 -28.08 6.35 17.58
C LYS A 333 -27.62 5.27 18.57
N ARG A 334 -28.53 4.71 19.38
CA ARG A 334 -28.22 3.59 20.28
C ARG A 334 -27.94 2.32 19.50
N GLU A 335 -28.81 1.97 18.55
CA GLU A 335 -28.64 0.78 17.70
C GLU A 335 -27.34 0.84 16.90
N PHE A 336 -27.03 1.99 16.31
CA PHE A 336 -25.78 2.22 15.59
C PHE A 336 -24.55 2.07 16.48
N LYS A 337 -24.58 2.63 17.69
CA LYS A 337 -23.49 2.49 18.67
C LYS A 337 -23.29 1.05 19.11
N GLU A 338 -24.37 0.31 19.37
CA GLU A 338 -24.31 -1.10 19.74
C GLU A 338 -23.82 -1.98 18.57
N LEU A 339 -24.20 -1.65 17.34
CA LEU A 339 -23.67 -2.29 16.14
C LEU A 339 -22.16 -2.03 16.02
N GLU A 340 -21.71 -0.79 16.15
CA GLU A 340 -20.28 -0.44 16.15
C GLU A 340 -19.50 -1.21 17.21
N LYS A 341 -19.99 -1.28 18.47
CA LYS A 341 -19.35 -2.07 19.54
C LYS A 341 -19.18 -3.53 19.15
N LYS A 342 -20.24 -4.17 18.64
CA LYS A 342 -20.19 -5.59 18.18
C LYS A 342 -19.17 -5.78 17.08
N VAL A 343 -19.08 -4.84 16.15
CA VAL A 343 -18.16 -4.84 15.01
C VAL A 343 -16.71 -4.67 15.50
N TYR A 344 -16.46 -3.79 16.48
CA TYR A 344 -15.16 -3.67 17.16
C TYR A 344 -14.77 -4.96 17.91
N LEU A 345 -15.69 -5.61 18.61
CA LEU A 345 -15.39 -6.87 19.30
C LEU A 345 -14.96 -7.98 18.33
N LYS A 346 -15.63 -8.09 17.17
CA LYS A 346 -15.22 -9.00 16.08
C LYS A 346 -13.81 -8.67 15.57
N LYS A 347 -13.54 -7.38 15.30
CA LYS A 347 -12.20 -6.90 14.92
C LYS A 347 -11.16 -7.30 15.97
N PHE A 348 -11.41 -7.06 17.25
CA PHE A 348 -10.49 -7.39 18.33
C PHE A 348 -10.24 -8.89 18.43
N ALA A 349 -11.25 -9.73 18.24
CA ALA A 349 -11.09 -11.17 18.23
C ALA A 349 -10.11 -11.64 17.14
N TYR A 350 -10.20 -11.07 15.93
CA TYR A 350 -9.26 -11.36 14.84
C TYR A 350 -7.84 -10.85 15.12
N LEU A 351 -7.70 -9.62 15.63
CA LEU A 351 -6.39 -9.08 15.99
C LEU A 351 -5.74 -9.90 17.11
N LEU A 352 -6.51 -10.29 18.12
CA LEU A 352 -6.04 -11.15 19.21
C LEU A 352 -5.63 -12.54 18.71
N PHE A 353 -6.35 -13.10 17.75
CA PHE A 353 -5.95 -14.34 17.07
C PHE A 353 -4.57 -14.19 16.40
N LEU A 354 -4.36 -13.11 15.64
CA LEU A 354 -3.06 -12.84 15.01
C LEU A 354 -1.94 -12.70 16.03
N MET A 355 -2.19 -11.98 17.13
CA MET A 355 -1.22 -11.81 18.22
C MET A 355 -0.76 -13.16 18.79
N LYS A 356 -1.71 -14.07 19.06
CA LYS A 356 -1.39 -15.39 19.60
C LYS A 356 -0.73 -16.31 18.57
N LYS A 357 -1.22 -16.35 17.33
CA LYS A 357 -0.64 -17.16 16.26
C LYS A 357 0.84 -16.81 16.02
N TYR A 358 1.19 -15.54 16.13
CA TYR A 358 2.53 -15.01 15.86
C TYR A 358 3.37 -14.74 17.10
N ASN A 359 2.93 -15.19 18.28
CA ASN A 359 3.64 -15.04 19.56
C ASN A 359 4.12 -13.59 19.81
N LEU A 360 3.28 -12.61 19.50
CA LEU A 360 3.62 -11.21 19.75
C LEU A 360 3.79 -10.97 21.25
N LYS A 361 4.90 -10.34 21.62
CA LYS A 361 5.23 -10.10 23.03
C LYS A 361 4.42 -8.93 23.53
N LYS A 362 3.77 -9.12 24.66
CA LYS A 362 3.19 -8.00 25.42
C LYS A 362 4.34 -7.15 25.96
N SER A 363 4.44 -5.90 25.51
CA SER A 363 5.57 -5.03 25.85
C SER A 363 5.13 -3.82 26.65
N LYS A 364 6.02 -3.31 27.52
CA LYS A 364 5.82 -1.99 28.12
C LYS A 364 6.17 -0.93 27.09
N ILE A 365 5.40 0.15 27.03
CA ILE A 365 5.65 1.26 26.12
C ILE A 365 5.75 2.57 26.87
N ASP A 366 6.62 3.44 26.36
CA ASP A 366 6.76 4.81 26.85
C ASP A 366 5.76 5.71 26.12
N PHE A 367 4.67 6.08 26.81
CA PHE A 367 3.63 6.96 26.31
C PHE A 367 3.95 8.42 26.65
N LYS A 368 4.44 9.19 25.68
CA LYS A 368 4.64 10.63 25.84
C LYS A 368 3.45 11.41 25.27
N LYS A 369 2.69 12.07 26.14
CA LYS A 369 1.53 12.89 25.72
C LYS A 369 1.97 14.13 24.95
N LYS A 370 1.34 14.39 23.80
CA LYS A 370 1.47 15.61 22.98
C LYS A 370 0.07 16.08 22.58
N ARG A 371 -0.46 17.10 23.27
CA ARG A 371 -1.85 17.60 23.10
C ARG A 371 -2.88 16.46 23.28
N ASN A 372 -3.62 16.11 22.24
CA ASN A 372 -4.65 15.06 22.19
C ASN A 372 -4.12 13.71 21.65
N THR A 373 -2.80 13.57 21.55
CA THR A 373 -2.12 12.38 21.02
C THR A 373 -1.06 11.89 21.99
N TYR A 374 -0.64 10.65 21.80
CA TYR A 374 0.51 10.04 22.43
C TYR A 374 1.52 9.63 21.38
N ILE A 375 2.79 9.89 21.67
CA ILE A 375 3.93 9.34 20.95
C ILE A 375 4.41 8.12 21.73
N VAL A 376 4.63 7.04 21.01
CA VAL A 376 4.87 5.70 21.54
C VAL A 376 6.12 5.11 20.92
N ASN A 377 7.03 4.66 21.79
CA ASN A 377 8.24 3.94 21.38
C ASN A 377 8.03 2.43 21.47
N HIS A 378 7.65 1.81 20.35
CA HIS A 378 7.37 0.38 20.27
C HIS A 378 8.61 -0.49 20.56
N ASP A 379 8.35 -1.70 21.05
CA ASP A 379 9.38 -2.71 21.28
C ASP A 379 10.10 -3.10 19.97
N ARG A 380 11.43 -3.16 20.02
CA ARG A 380 12.27 -3.40 18.83
C ARG A 380 12.10 -4.80 18.24
N GLU A 381 11.80 -5.81 19.05
CA GLU A 381 11.58 -7.17 18.54
C GLU A 381 10.20 -7.29 17.90
N ASN A 382 9.18 -6.68 18.50
CA ASN A 382 7.85 -6.61 17.89
C ASN A 382 7.86 -5.87 16.54
N LEU A 383 8.62 -4.78 16.40
CA LEU A 383 8.78 -4.05 15.14
C LEU A 383 9.41 -4.88 14.00
N LYS A 384 10.12 -5.97 14.30
CA LYS A 384 10.62 -6.88 13.26
C LYS A 384 9.50 -7.77 12.69
N ASN A 385 8.35 -7.84 13.35
CA ASN A 385 7.23 -8.68 12.95
C ASN A 385 6.22 -7.88 12.11
N PRO A 386 6.02 -8.22 10.81
CA PRO A 386 5.03 -7.54 9.96
C PRO A 386 3.60 -7.56 10.52
N VAL A 387 3.24 -8.59 11.29
CA VAL A 387 1.93 -8.72 11.93
C VAL A 387 1.72 -7.65 13.00
N TYR A 388 2.78 -7.26 13.71
CA TYR A 388 2.71 -6.18 14.69
C TYR A 388 2.38 -4.85 14.00
N HIS A 389 3.05 -4.53 12.89
CA HIS A 389 2.76 -3.34 12.07
C HIS A 389 1.31 -3.33 11.56
N TYR A 390 0.83 -4.48 11.09
CA TYR A 390 -0.56 -4.62 10.70
C TYR A 390 -1.50 -4.29 11.89
N ILE A 391 -1.29 -4.89 13.06
CA ILE A 391 -2.16 -4.68 14.23
C ILE A 391 -2.16 -3.21 14.68
N ILE A 392 -0.99 -2.58 14.85
CA ILE A 392 -0.92 -1.20 15.36
C ILE A 392 -1.61 -0.22 14.40
N ARG A 393 -1.47 -0.40 13.09
CA ARG A 393 -2.22 0.40 12.10
C ARG A 393 -3.72 0.19 12.22
N LYS A 394 -4.17 -1.05 12.39
CA LYS A 394 -5.60 -1.36 12.52
C LYS A 394 -6.20 -0.84 13.82
N ILE A 395 -5.43 -0.61 14.88
CA ILE A 395 -5.93 -0.01 16.14
C ILE A 395 -5.76 1.52 16.21
N GLY A 396 -5.34 2.16 15.11
CA GLY A 396 -5.35 3.63 14.98
C GLY A 396 -4.00 4.32 15.20
N PHE A 397 -2.88 3.57 15.20
CA PHE A 397 -1.55 4.19 15.14
C PHE A 397 -1.25 4.73 13.74
N TYR A 398 -0.55 5.86 13.70
CA TYR A 398 -0.13 6.56 12.50
C TYR A 398 1.21 7.29 12.72
N GLY A 399 1.67 8.06 11.72
CA GLY A 399 2.94 8.78 11.77
C GLY A 399 4.15 7.89 11.47
N MET A 400 5.38 8.41 11.64
CA MET A 400 6.58 7.62 11.37
C MET A 400 6.66 6.39 12.28
N LYS A 401 6.90 5.23 11.67
CA LYS A 401 6.94 3.92 12.33
C LYS A 401 5.67 3.58 13.12
N ASP A 402 4.53 4.16 12.73
CA ASP A 402 3.26 3.98 13.41
C ASP A 402 3.35 4.35 14.92
N SER A 403 4.10 5.40 15.26
CA SER A 403 4.44 5.78 16.64
C SER A 403 3.43 6.69 17.32
N THR A 404 2.48 7.28 16.59
CA THR A 404 1.54 8.26 17.13
C THR A 404 0.13 7.70 17.17
N ILE A 405 -0.63 7.98 18.23
CA ILE A 405 -2.03 7.57 18.37
C ILE A 405 -2.83 8.62 19.16
N LYS A 406 -4.10 8.84 18.81
CA LYS A 406 -4.99 9.75 19.54
C LYS A 406 -5.50 9.11 20.84
N SER A 407 -5.69 9.90 21.89
CA SER A 407 -6.25 9.39 23.17
C SER A 407 -7.61 8.71 22.97
N SER A 408 -8.42 9.22 22.04
CA SER A 408 -9.73 8.64 21.68
C SER A 408 -9.61 7.24 21.07
N GLU A 409 -8.61 7.02 20.21
CA GLU A 409 -8.37 5.72 19.58
C GLU A 409 -7.90 4.68 20.58
N ILE A 410 -7.08 5.08 21.57
CA ILE A 410 -6.70 4.19 22.67
C ILE A 410 -7.94 3.81 23.50
N GLY A 411 -8.81 4.77 23.80
CA GLY A 411 -10.05 4.51 24.55
C GLY A 411 -11.03 3.59 23.83
N ILE A 412 -11.19 3.74 22.51
CA ILE A 412 -12.04 2.86 21.68
C ILE A 412 -11.40 1.48 21.54
N ASN A 413 -10.10 1.39 21.31
CA ASN A 413 -9.37 0.11 21.15
C ASN A 413 -8.86 -0.45 22.50
N TYR A 414 -9.42 -0.01 23.63
CA TYR A 414 -8.91 -0.27 24.98
C TYR A 414 -8.65 -1.76 25.28
N PHE A 415 -9.58 -2.64 24.91
CA PHE A 415 -9.46 -4.07 25.21
C PHE A 415 -8.32 -4.75 24.45
N ILE A 416 -8.10 -4.39 23.17
CA ILE A 416 -6.99 -4.95 22.41
C ILE A 416 -5.64 -4.31 22.82
N MET A 417 -5.65 -3.02 23.19
CA MET A 417 -4.46 -2.33 23.74
C MET A 417 -3.96 -3.00 25.02
N ARG A 418 -4.86 -3.42 25.91
CA ARG A 418 -4.54 -4.19 27.13
C ARG A 418 -3.91 -5.55 26.84
N GLU A 419 -4.17 -6.15 25.69
CA GLU A 419 -3.54 -7.41 25.29
C GLU A 419 -2.14 -7.18 24.69
N LEU A 420 -1.93 -6.02 24.05
CA LEU A 420 -0.68 -5.69 23.36
C LEU A 420 0.37 -5.10 24.31
N PHE A 421 -0.06 -4.39 25.36
CA PHE A 421 0.83 -3.59 26.20
C PHE A 421 0.69 -3.88 27.69
N LEU A 422 1.81 -3.81 28.42
CA LEU A 422 1.87 -4.05 29.87
C LEU A 422 1.35 -2.88 30.71
N ASP A 423 1.21 -1.71 30.10
CA ASP A 423 0.82 -0.48 30.76
C ASP A 423 -0.64 -0.49 31.25
N ASP A 424 -0.87 0.12 32.40
CA ASP A 424 -2.19 0.27 32.98
C ASP A 424 -2.87 1.55 32.47
N PHE A 425 -3.67 1.38 31.41
CA PHE A 425 -4.37 2.47 30.74
C PHE A 425 -5.42 3.18 31.62
N THR A 426 -5.84 2.60 32.76
CA THR A 426 -6.79 3.26 33.68
C THR A 426 -6.19 4.49 34.35
N LYS A 427 -4.85 4.57 34.43
CA LYS A 427 -4.12 5.68 35.04
C LYS A 427 -4.05 6.93 34.17
N PHE A 428 -4.57 6.89 32.95
CA PHE A 428 -4.58 7.99 32.00
C PHE A 428 -6.00 8.56 31.87
N PRO A 429 -6.30 9.73 32.50
CA PRO A 429 -7.67 10.22 32.63
C PRO A 429 -8.41 10.45 31.30
N ASP A 430 -7.72 10.92 30.27
CA ASP A 430 -8.29 11.14 28.95
C ASP A 430 -8.57 9.84 28.19
N ILE A 431 -7.68 8.85 28.27
CA ILE A 431 -7.91 7.51 27.70
C ILE A 431 -9.13 6.87 28.36
N PHE A 432 -9.20 6.93 29.70
CA PHE A 432 -10.30 6.36 30.45
C PHE A 432 -11.63 7.09 30.19
N TYR A 433 -11.61 8.42 30.03
CA TYR A 433 -12.77 9.19 29.60
C TYR A 433 -13.34 8.68 28.27
N TYR A 434 -12.51 8.50 27.24
CA TYR A 434 -12.97 7.99 25.95
C TYR A 434 -13.41 6.53 26.01
N LYS A 435 -12.73 5.69 26.80
CA LYS A 435 -13.19 4.31 27.08
C LYS A 435 -14.60 4.33 27.65
N LYS A 436 -14.84 5.13 28.69
CA LYS A 436 -16.15 5.24 29.35
C LYS A 436 -17.21 5.83 28.43
N GLN A 437 -16.86 6.82 27.60
CA GLN A 437 -17.77 7.41 26.63
C GLN A 437 -18.24 6.39 25.57
N PHE A 438 -17.32 5.55 25.07
CA PHE A 438 -17.64 4.58 24.02
C PHE A 438 -18.22 3.27 24.58
N TRP A 439 -17.51 2.62 25.50
CA TRP A 439 -17.85 1.31 26.07
C TRP A 439 -18.74 1.38 27.32
N GLY A 440 -18.79 2.51 28.01
CA GLY A 440 -19.45 2.59 29.32
C GLY A 440 -18.60 1.98 30.43
N GLU A 441 -19.26 1.55 31.50
CA GLU A 441 -18.63 0.85 32.64
C GLU A 441 -18.34 -0.62 32.34
N GLU A 442 -18.81 -1.15 31.22
CA GLU A 442 -18.62 -2.54 30.81
C GLU A 442 -17.13 -2.87 30.60
N ASP A 443 -16.69 -4.03 31.10
CA ASP A 443 -15.39 -4.64 30.78
C ASP A 443 -15.66 -5.87 29.91
N HIS A 444 -15.30 -5.81 28.63
CA HIS A 444 -15.55 -6.89 27.69
C HIS A 444 -14.34 -7.82 27.62
N LYS A 445 -14.61 -9.12 27.67
CA LYS A 445 -13.61 -10.15 27.39
C LYS A 445 -13.66 -10.49 25.89
N VAL A 446 -12.57 -10.21 25.19
CA VAL A 446 -12.44 -10.54 23.76
C VAL A 446 -12.16 -12.04 23.62
N GLU A 447 -13.03 -12.76 22.91
CA GLU A 447 -12.91 -14.20 22.73
C GLU A 447 -12.38 -14.55 21.33
N ILE A 448 -11.30 -15.34 21.26
CA ILE A 448 -10.69 -15.72 19.98
C ILE A 448 -11.63 -16.55 19.11
N ARG A 449 -12.56 -17.31 19.70
CA ARG A 449 -13.54 -18.09 18.93
C ARG A 449 -14.36 -17.22 17.98
N ASP A 450 -14.57 -15.95 18.30
CA ASP A 450 -15.32 -15.04 17.44
C ASP A 450 -14.55 -14.67 16.16
N SER A 451 -13.22 -14.83 16.16
CA SER A 451 -12.38 -14.69 14.96
C SER A 451 -12.71 -15.75 13.89
N ILE A 452 -13.28 -16.89 14.28
CA ILE A 452 -13.70 -17.96 13.37
C ILE A 452 -14.73 -17.43 12.37
N SER A 453 -15.60 -16.51 12.79
CA SER A 453 -16.57 -15.85 11.89
C SER A 453 -15.91 -15.01 10.80
N LEU A 454 -14.72 -14.46 11.07
CA LEU A 454 -13.90 -13.69 10.12
C LEU A 454 -12.96 -14.56 9.29
N LEU A 455 -12.69 -15.80 9.72
CA LEU A 455 -11.67 -16.68 9.14
C LEU A 455 -12.21 -17.95 8.45
N THR A 456 -13.42 -18.40 8.79
CA THR A 456 -14.04 -19.66 8.30
C THR A 456 -15.56 -19.48 8.15
N LYS A 457 -16.33 -20.25 7.37
CA LYS A 457 -16.02 -21.32 6.42
C LYS A 457 -15.72 -20.74 5.04
N SER A 458 -14.56 -21.07 4.49
CA SER A 458 -14.40 -21.16 3.05
C SER A 458 -15.33 -22.24 2.55
N MET A 459 -16.55 -21.87 2.15
CA MET A 459 -17.03 -22.51 0.94
C MET A 459 -16.11 -21.96 -0.15
N ASP A 460 -15.27 -22.82 -0.73
CA ASP A 460 -14.88 -22.61 -2.11
C ASP A 460 -16.22 -22.52 -2.83
N TYR A 461 -16.72 -21.30 -3.02
CA TYR A 461 -17.92 -21.07 -3.80
C TYR A 461 -17.51 -21.42 -5.21
N SER A 462 -17.60 -22.70 -5.56
CA SER A 462 -17.70 -23.16 -6.92
C SER A 462 -19.08 -22.77 -7.42
N TYR A 463 -19.32 -21.47 -7.52
CA TYR A 463 -20.10 -21.07 -8.67
C TYR A 463 -19.12 -21.26 -9.82
N GLU A 464 -19.28 -22.34 -10.58
CA GLU A 464 -18.88 -22.29 -11.99
C GLU A 464 -19.65 -21.11 -12.59
N ILE A 465 -19.16 -19.89 -12.40
CA ILE A 465 -19.76 -18.70 -12.98
C ILE A 465 -19.30 -18.74 -14.43
N ASN A 466 -20.03 -19.52 -15.22
CA ASN A 466 -20.17 -19.34 -16.65
C ASN A 466 -20.94 -18.04 -16.98
N LYS A 467 -21.16 -17.12 -16.02
CA LYS A 467 -21.62 -15.76 -16.35
C LYS A 467 -20.41 -14.94 -16.78
N ASN A 468 -20.35 -14.64 -18.07
CA ASN A 468 -19.50 -13.56 -18.57
C ASN A 468 -20.04 -12.23 -18.03
N TYR A 469 -19.52 -11.79 -16.88
CA TYR A 469 -19.72 -10.44 -16.43
C TYR A 469 -19.07 -9.47 -17.41
N SER A 470 -19.79 -8.42 -17.79
CA SER A 470 -19.27 -7.35 -18.64
C SER A 470 -18.08 -6.69 -17.94
N ILE A 471 -16.90 -6.78 -18.55
CA ILE A 471 -15.64 -6.19 -18.06
C ILE A 471 -15.80 -4.67 -17.82
N ASP A 472 -16.66 -4.02 -18.60
CA ASP A 472 -16.94 -2.58 -18.48
C ASP A 472 -17.78 -2.19 -17.25
N LYS A 473 -18.59 -3.11 -16.72
CA LYS A 473 -19.54 -2.82 -15.62
C LYS A 473 -19.13 -3.40 -14.27
N VAL A 474 -18.21 -4.35 -14.27
CA VAL A 474 -17.80 -5.10 -13.08
C VAL A 474 -16.31 -4.92 -12.83
N GLN A 475 -15.95 -4.81 -11.55
CA GLN A 475 -14.59 -4.78 -11.06
C GLN A 475 -14.40 -5.82 -9.96
N ILE A 476 -13.15 -6.16 -9.67
CA ILE A 476 -12.79 -7.01 -8.54
C ILE A 476 -12.39 -6.12 -7.37
N ILE A 477 -12.91 -6.39 -6.19
CA ILE A 477 -12.51 -5.68 -4.96
C ILE A 477 -11.99 -6.71 -3.95
N GLU A 478 -10.76 -6.52 -3.49
CA GLU A 478 -10.26 -7.14 -2.27
C GLU A 478 -10.70 -6.30 -1.07
N TRP A 479 -11.45 -6.91 -0.16
CA TRP A 479 -11.86 -6.25 1.07
C TRP A 479 -10.74 -6.29 2.12
N ASP A 480 -10.47 -5.18 2.82
CA ASP A 480 -9.52 -5.10 3.94
C ASP A 480 -10.27 -5.05 5.28
N LEU A 481 -9.58 -5.27 6.39
CA LEU A 481 -10.05 -4.93 7.72
C LEU A 481 -9.91 -3.42 7.96
N ALA A 482 -11.01 -2.71 8.10
CA ALA A 482 -11.01 -1.28 8.39
C ALA A 482 -10.37 -0.96 9.76
N SER A 483 -9.67 0.18 9.85
CA SER A 483 -9.15 0.69 11.13
C SER A 483 -10.29 1.08 12.08
N LYS A 484 -11.37 1.63 11.53
CA LYS A 484 -12.61 1.93 12.23
C LYS A 484 -13.80 1.38 11.44
N PRO A 485 -14.85 0.89 12.12
CA PRO A 485 -16.11 0.57 11.45
C PRO A 485 -16.64 1.78 10.70
N ILE A 486 -17.17 1.55 9.49
CA ILE A 486 -17.88 2.57 8.73
C ILE A 486 -19.26 2.01 8.43
N LYS A 487 -20.30 2.70 8.91
CA LYS A 487 -21.69 2.23 8.83
C LYS A 487 -21.82 0.76 9.24
N GLY A 488 -21.34 0.39 10.43
CA GLY A 488 -21.46 -0.99 10.93
C GLY A 488 -20.71 -2.07 10.12
N SER A 489 -19.87 -1.71 9.14
CA SER A 489 -19.00 -2.63 8.41
C SER A 489 -17.58 -2.59 8.99
N ILE A 490 -16.94 -3.76 9.15
CA ILE A 490 -15.49 -3.87 9.38
C ILE A 490 -14.69 -3.91 8.06
N VAL A 491 -15.34 -4.05 6.90
CA VAL A 491 -14.63 -4.18 5.62
C VAL A 491 -14.65 -2.89 4.82
N ASN A 492 -13.48 -2.50 4.31
CA ASN A 492 -13.30 -1.38 3.39
C ASN A 492 -12.16 -1.65 2.41
N ALA A 493 -12.11 -0.96 1.26
CA ALA A 493 -10.97 -1.03 0.33
C ALA A 493 -10.13 0.27 0.37
N TYR A 494 -8.84 0.17 0.03
CA TYR A 494 -7.81 1.20 0.26
C TYR A 494 -7.58 2.11 -0.96
N GLY A 495 -7.23 3.39 -0.73
CA GLY A 495 -6.96 4.40 -1.77
C GLY A 495 -7.32 5.82 -1.32
N SER A 496 -7.55 6.73 -2.28
CA SER A 496 -8.02 8.11 -2.03
C SER A 496 -9.53 8.20 -1.74
N GLN A 497 -10.27 7.11 -1.94
CA GLN A 497 -11.72 7.02 -1.71
C GLN A 497 -12.03 5.81 -0.81
N LEU A 498 -12.94 6.01 0.14
CA LEU A 498 -13.43 4.98 1.04
C LEU A 498 -14.53 4.18 0.33
N ILE A 499 -14.27 2.90 0.06
CA ILE A 499 -15.28 2.02 -0.54
C ILE A 499 -15.85 1.11 0.55
N ILE A 500 -17.18 1.07 0.62
CA ILE A 500 -17.92 0.22 1.56
C ILE A 500 -18.93 -0.64 0.80
N PRO A 501 -19.23 -1.86 1.28
CA PRO A 501 -20.27 -2.67 0.68
C PRO A 501 -21.65 -2.07 0.99
N ASP A 502 -22.58 -2.24 0.06
CA ASP A 502 -23.99 -1.90 0.28
C ASP A 502 -24.59 -2.77 1.38
N GLN A 503 -25.11 -2.14 2.44
CA GLN A 503 -25.75 -2.79 3.58
C GLN A 503 -27.01 -3.56 3.21
N ASN A 504 -27.70 -3.11 2.17
CA ASN A 504 -28.91 -3.77 1.68
C ASN A 504 -28.58 -5.05 0.89
N ASN A 505 -27.31 -5.30 0.60
CA ASN A 505 -26.88 -6.52 -0.05
C ASN A 505 -26.84 -7.69 0.94
N SER A 506 -27.36 -8.84 0.54
CA SER A 506 -27.37 -10.06 1.38
C SER A 506 -25.98 -10.50 1.83
N LEU A 507 -24.93 -10.18 1.05
CA LEU A 507 -23.55 -10.50 1.40
C LEU A 507 -22.94 -9.53 2.40
N PHE A 508 -23.55 -8.38 2.71
CA PHE A 508 -22.96 -7.37 3.59
C PHE A 508 -22.48 -7.94 4.93
N HIS A 509 -23.33 -8.72 5.59
CA HIS A 509 -23.01 -9.35 6.87
C HIS A 509 -22.09 -10.58 6.74
N ASP A 510 -21.97 -11.12 5.54
CA ASP A 510 -21.15 -12.29 5.22
C ASP A 510 -19.74 -11.93 4.74
N LEU A 511 -19.51 -10.68 4.32
CA LEU A 511 -18.21 -10.21 3.85
C LEU A 511 -17.18 -10.22 4.97
N LYS A 512 -16.00 -10.74 4.65
CA LYS A 512 -14.87 -10.88 5.57
C LYS A 512 -13.67 -10.09 5.03
N PRO A 513 -12.76 -9.66 5.91
CA PRO A 513 -11.46 -9.20 5.47
C PRO A 513 -10.81 -10.23 4.54
N PHE A 514 -10.12 -9.75 3.52
CA PHE A 514 -9.46 -10.51 2.45
C PHE A 514 -10.39 -11.27 1.49
N ASP A 515 -11.72 -11.15 1.61
CA ASP A 515 -12.61 -11.70 0.59
C ASP A 515 -12.39 -10.95 -0.75
N LEU A 516 -12.26 -11.70 -1.84
CA LEU A 516 -12.25 -11.16 -3.21
C LEU A 516 -13.66 -11.24 -3.79
N CYS A 517 -14.19 -10.12 -4.26
CA CYS A 517 -15.57 -10.04 -4.74
C CYS A 517 -15.67 -9.40 -6.13
N PHE A 518 -16.61 -9.89 -6.94
CA PHE A 518 -17.09 -9.16 -8.10
C PHE A 518 -18.09 -8.11 -7.65
N CYS A 519 -17.85 -6.86 -8.03
CA CYS A 519 -18.60 -5.69 -7.61
C CYS A 519 -18.98 -4.84 -8.82
N LEU A 520 -20.12 -4.15 -8.76
CA LEU A 520 -20.45 -3.17 -9.81
C LEU A 520 -19.48 -1.99 -9.76
N LYS A 521 -19.01 -1.51 -10.93
CA LYS A 521 -18.17 -0.30 -11.00
C LYS A 521 -18.94 0.94 -10.59
N THR A 522 -20.22 1.01 -10.96
CA THR A 522 -21.10 2.12 -10.60
C THR A 522 -21.53 2.00 -9.15
N PRO A 523 -21.19 2.97 -8.27
CA PRO A 523 -21.63 2.94 -6.88
C PRO A 523 -23.13 3.17 -6.79
N VAL A 524 -23.76 2.54 -5.80
CA VAL A 524 -25.19 2.73 -5.45
C VAL A 524 -25.40 4.11 -4.84
N ARG A 525 -24.43 4.57 -4.05
CA ARG A 525 -24.46 5.88 -3.37
C ARG A 525 -23.05 6.46 -3.30
N ILE A 526 -22.93 7.76 -3.51
CA ILE A 526 -21.69 8.51 -3.28
C ILE A 526 -22.01 9.59 -2.24
N GLU A 527 -21.26 9.59 -1.15
CA GLU A 527 -21.34 10.62 -0.12
C GLU A 527 -20.05 11.43 -0.08
N THR A 528 -20.19 12.75 -0.02
CA THR A 528 -19.09 13.72 0.16
C THR A 528 -17.91 13.56 -0.80
N ASN A 529 -18.11 12.91 -1.95
CA ASN A 529 -17.06 12.50 -2.90
C ASN A 529 -15.98 11.56 -2.32
N ILE A 530 -16.11 11.12 -1.07
CA ILE A 530 -15.11 10.33 -0.35
C ILE A 530 -15.60 8.90 -0.14
N ILE A 531 -16.89 8.70 0.21
CA ILE A 531 -17.42 7.37 0.52
C ILE A 531 -18.27 6.87 -0.65
N LYS A 532 -17.85 5.76 -1.26
CA LYS A 532 -18.57 5.05 -2.32
C LYS A 532 -19.18 3.77 -1.76
N THR A 533 -20.50 3.67 -1.79
CA THR A 533 -21.22 2.43 -1.48
C THR A 533 -21.33 1.60 -2.75
N VAL A 534 -20.77 0.40 -2.75
CA VAL A 534 -20.70 -0.47 -3.93
C VAL A 534 -21.52 -1.74 -3.71
N ASN A 535 -22.24 -2.16 -4.75
CA ASN A 535 -23.02 -3.39 -4.72
C ASN A 535 -22.12 -4.61 -4.98
N THR A 536 -22.09 -5.54 -4.02
CA THR A 536 -21.34 -6.79 -4.10
C THR A 536 -22.16 -7.84 -4.83
N ILE A 537 -21.73 -8.28 -6.01
CA ILE A 537 -22.46 -9.27 -6.80
C ILE A 537 -22.28 -10.65 -6.17
N THR A 538 -21.04 -11.05 -5.96
CA THR A 538 -20.70 -12.36 -5.40
C THR A 538 -19.23 -12.43 -4.95
N LYS A 539 -18.91 -13.39 -4.09
CA LYS A 539 -17.53 -13.76 -3.75
C LYS A 539 -16.88 -14.54 -4.89
N SER A 540 -15.56 -14.47 -4.99
CA SER A 540 -14.79 -14.97 -6.12
C SER A 540 -13.69 -15.91 -5.68
N SER A 541 -13.36 -16.89 -6.52
CA SER A 541 -12.18 -17.74 -6.35
C SER A 541 -10.91 -17.05 -6.86
N PHE A 542 -9.73 -17.42 -6.36
CA PHE A 542 -8.46 -16.92 -6.90
C PHE A 542 -8.31 -17.25 -8.39
N LYS A 543 -8.73 -18.44 -8.81
CA LYS A 543 -8.73 -18.86 -10.22
C LYS A 543 -9.53 -17.91 -11.09
N ASP A 544 -10.74 -17.54 -10.66
CA ASP A 544 -11.60 -16.64 -11.43
C ASP A 544 -11.06 -15.21 -11.45
N VAL A 545 -10.56 -14.73 -10.32
CA VAL A 545 -9.94 -13.39 -10.20
C VAL A 545 -8.73 -13.27 -11.13
N ILE A 546 -7.78 -14.20 -11.05
CA ILE A 546 -6.57 -14.20 -11.89
C ILE A 546 -6.94 -14.31 -13.37
N ARG A 547 -7.91 -15.16 -13.71
CA ARG A 547 -8.43 -15.25 -15.09
C ARG A 547 -9.02 -13.93 -15.55
N LYS A 548 -9.89 -13.28 -14.76
CA LYS A 548 -10.58 -12.04 -15.16
C LYS A 548 -9.65 -10.84 -15.22
N ILE A 549 -8.67 -10.73 -14.33
CA ILE A 549 -7.60 -9.73 -14.44
C ILE A 549 -6.77 -9.97 -15.70
N SER A 550 -6.42 -11.22 -16.00
CA SER A 550 -5.70 -11.51 -17.25
C SER A 550 -6.55 -11.22 -18.52
N GLU A 551 -7.88 -11.23 -18.42
CA GLU A 551 -8.80 -10.75 -19.47
C GLU A 551 -8.93 -9.21 -19.53
N GLY A 552 -8.41 -8.46 -18.54
CA GLY A 552 -8.43 -6.99 -18.50
C GLY A 552 -9.50 -6.36 -17.59
N MET A 553 -10.00 -7.09 -16.59
CA MET A 553 -10.94 -6.55 -15.61
C MET A 553 -10.23 -5.67 -14.57
N ASP A 554 -10.76 -4.46 -14.36
CA ASP A 554 -10.30 -3.55 -13.30
C ASP A 554 -10.41 -4.21 -11.92
N TYR A 555 -9.46 -3.89 -11.05
CA TYR A 555 -9.42 -4.42 -9.71
C TYR A 555 -8.91 -3.38 -8.70
N ILE A 556 -9.29 -3.57 -7.44
CA ILE A 556 -8.76 -2.86 -6.28
C ILE A 556 -8.04 -3.90 -5.43
N GLU A 557 -6.71 -3.86 -5.45
CA GLU A 557 -5.85 -4.76 -4.69
C GLU A 557 -5.67 -4.29 -3.25
N GLY A 558 -5.54 -5.25 -2.33
CA GLY A 558 -5.18 -5.02 -0.94
C GLY A 558 -3.85 -5.71 -0.63
N TYR A 559 -3.92 -6.94 -0.13
CA TYR A 559 -2.77 -7.72 0.31
C TYR A 559 -2.42 -8.87 -0.62
N TYR A 560 -3.37 -9.40 -1.38
CA TYR A 560 -3.03 -10.33 -2.47
C TYR A 560 -2.38 -9.53 -3.60
N PRO A 561 -1.22 -9.96 -4.13
CA PRO A 561 -0.50 -9.22 -5.15
C PRO A 561 -1.12 -9.42 -6.54
N LEU A 562 -2.34 -8.93 -6.73
CA LEU A 562 -3.13 -9.08 -7.95
C LEU A 562 -2.48 -8.39 -9.16
N SER A 563 -1.80 -7.26 -8.93
CA SER A 563 -1.00 -6.55 -9.94
C SER A 563 0.09 -7.36 -10.62
N LEU A 564 0.57 -8.44 -9.99
CA LEU A 564 1.54 -9.34 -10.64
C LEU A 564 0.94 -10.03 -11.87
N VAL A 565 -0.38 -10.29 -11.89
CA VAL A 565 -1.06 -10.89 -13.04
C VAL A 565 -1.00 -9.96 -14.24
N GLU A 566 -1.34 -8.68 -14.03
CA GLU A 566 -1.30 -7.65 -15.07
C GLU A 566 0.14 -7.38 -15.53
N SER A 567 1.07 -7.23 -14.60
CA SER A 567 2.49 -6.97 -14.89
C SER A 567 3.11 -8.06 -15.77
N VAL A 568 2.79 -9.33 -15.51
CA VAL A 568 3.26 -10.46 -16.32
C VAL A 568 2.57 -10.48 -17.69
N LYS A 569 1.24 -10.29 -17.73
CA LYS A 569 0.48 -10.24 -18.99
C LYS A 569 1.01 -9.14 -19.93
N ASN A 570 1.27 -7.96 -19.38
CA ASN A 570 1.76 -6.79 -20.12
C ASN A 570 3.27 -6.85 -20.40
N LYS A 571 3.96 -7.93 -19.98
CA LYS A 571 5.41 -8.17 -20.18
C LYS A 571 6.30 -7.11 -19.50
N GLU A 572 5.79 -6.45 -18.46
CA GLU A 572 6.54 -5.51 -17.62
C GLU A 572 7.42 -6.25 -16.61
N LEU A 573 6.96 -7.42 -16.16
CA LEU A 573 7.66 -8.29 -15.21
C LEU A 573 7.92 -9.67 -15.80
N ASP A 574 9.09 -10.25 -15.51
CA ASP A 574 9.40 -11.62 -15.94
C ASP A 574 8.67 -12.66 -15.06
N PRO A 575 8.16 -13.76 -15.63
CA PRO A 575 7.30 -14.69 -14.89
C PRO A 575 8.03 -15.43 -13.75
N PHE A 576 9.35 -15.57 -13.80
CA PHE A 576 10.12 -16.19 -12.73
C PHE A 576 10.29 -15.22 -11.55
N GLU A 577 10.64 -13.98 -11.85
CA GLU A 577 10.67 -12.91 -10.85
C GLU A 577 9.30 -12.70 -10.20
N ALA A 578 8.22 -12.75 -10.99
CA ALA A 578 6.87 -12.67 -10.48
C ALA A 578 6.52 -13.83 -9.53
N SER A 579 6.94 -15.06 -9.85
CA SER A 579 6.76 -16.23 -8.97
C SER A 579 7.51 -16.05 -7.64
N ASP A 580 8.76 -15.56 -7.70
CA ASP A 580 9.57 -15.28 -6.52
C ASP A 580 8.94 -14.18 -5.64
N LEU A 581 8.43 -13.11 -6.25
CA LEU A 581 7.73 -12.03 -5.53
C LEU A 581 6.43 -12.52 -4.88
N ALA A 582 5.64 -13.32 -5.59
CA ALA A 582 4.42 -13.92 -5.05
C ALA A 582 4.74 -14.86 -3.87
N ALA A 583 5.75 -15.73 -4.01
CA ALA A 583 6.14 -16.67 -2.97
C ALA A 583 6.71 -15.96 -1.72
N ASN A 584 7.47 -14.89 -1.90
CA ASN A 584 8.17 -14.18 -0.82
C ASN A 584 7.43 -12.94 -0.29
N ASN A 585 6.17 -12.75 -0.66
CA ASN A 585 5.37 -11.62 -0.18
C ASN A 585 5.27 -11.61 1.36
N ALA A 586 5.58 -10.47 1.97
CA ALA A 586 5.56 -10.31 3.43
C ALA A 586 4.16 -10.52 4.04
N ASN A 587 3.11 -10.20 3.29
CA ASN A 587 1.73 -10.28 3.74
C ASN A 587 1.23 -11.73 3.88
N ARG A 588 1.91 -12.71 3.26
CA ARG A 588 1.53 -14.15 3.27
C ARG A 588 1.28 -14.71 4.66
N GLN A 589 1.87 -14.09 5.68
CA GLN A 589 1.76 -14.53 7.06
C GLN A 589 0.34 -14.31 7.62
N PHE A 590 -0.31 -13.18 7.37
CA PHE A 590 -1.57 -12.84 8.06
C PHE A 590 -2.82 -12.92 7.16
N ILE A 591 -2.65 -13.03 5.85
CA ILE A 591 -3.75 -13.25 4.91
C ILE A 591 -4.16 -14.74 4.93
N PRO A 592 -5.47 -15.07 5.02
CA PRO A 592 -5.93 -16.44 4.90
C PRO A 592 -5.67 -17.02 3.50
N HIS A 593 -5.47 -18.34 3.42
CA HIS A 593 -5.40 -19.08 2.15
C HIS A 593 -4.37 -18.56 1.11
N TYR A 594 -3.31 -17.88 1.53
CA TYR A 594 -2.29 -17.34 0.63
C TYR A 594 -1.62 -18.42 -0.24
N ASP A 595 -1.39 -19.62 0.32
CA ASP A 595 -0.84 -20.75 -0.44
C ASP A 595 -1.74 -21.14 -1.62
N LYS A 596 -3.07 -21.11 -1.45
CA LYS A 596 -4.02 -21.36 -2.54
C LYS A 596 -3.91 -20.29 -3.64
N PHE A 597 -3.68 -19.02 -3.27
CA PHE A 597 -3.44 -17.95 -4.23
C PHE A 597 -2.16 -18.21 -5.03
N VAL A 598 -1.06 -18.56 -4.35
CA VAL A 598 0.23 -18.86 -4.99
C VAL A 598 0.10 -20.04 -5.96
N ASP A 599 -0.65 -21.07 -5.58
CA ASP A 599 -0.91 -22.23 -6.45
C ASP A 599 -1.65 -21.83 -7.74
N GLU A 600 -2.73 -21.05 -7.63
CA GLU A 600 -3.46 -20.57 -8.81
C GLU A 600 -2.66 -19.58 -9.65
N PHE A 601 -1.85 -18.72 -9.02
CA PHE A 601 -0.94 -17.81 -9.71
C PHE A 601 0.13 -18.58 -10.50
N ASN A 602 0.72 -19.62 -9.92
CA ASN A 602 1.68 -20.47 -10.60
C ASN A 602 1.06 -21.23 -11.79
N LYS A 603 -0.21 -21.64 -11.69
CA LYS A 603 -0.95 -22.20 -12.85
C LYS A 603 -1.11 -21.18 -13.97
N PHE A 604 -1.42 -19.93 -13.64
CA PHE A 604 -1.45 -18.82 -14.60
C PHE A 604 -0.08 -18.60 -15.25
N LEU A 605 0.99 -18.51 -14.47
CA LEU A 605 2.35 -18.35 -14.98
C LEU A 605 2.75 -19.49 -15.93
N PHE A 606 2.41 -20.74 -15.57
CA PHE A 606 2.67 -21.89 -16.43
C PHE A 606 1.95 -21.78 -17.77
N ASN A 607 0.68 -21.35 -17.78
CA ASN A 607 -0.07 -21.13 -19.01
C ASN A 607 0.53 -20.00 -19.85
N PHE A 608 0.89 -18.89 -19.22
CA PHE A 608 1.55 -17.75 -19.88
C PHE A 608 2.89 -18.17 -20.51
N ILE A 609 3.75 -18.88 -19.76
CA ILE A 609 5.04 -19.38 -20.27
C ILE A 609 4.85 -20.27 -21.50
N ASN A 610 3.81 -21.11 -21.50
CA ASN A 610 3.51 -21.98 -22.63
C ASN A 610 3.02 -21.22 -23.88
N GLN A 611 2.30 -20.11 -23.70
CA GLN A 611 1.82 -19.26 -24.79
C GLN A 611 2.94 -18.35 -25.32
N GLU A 612 3.77 -17.81 -24.43
CA GLU A 612 4.76 -16.75 -24.72
C GLU A 612 6.21 -17.25 -24.72
N LYS A 613 6.44 -18.48 -25.19
CA LYS A 613 7.75 -19.16 -25.14
C LYS A 613 8.92 -18.34 -25.68
N SER A 614 8.71 -17.59 -26.77
CA SER A 614 9.74 -16.74 -27.39
C SER A 614 10.15 -15.59 -26.49
N TYR A 615 9.16 -14.92 -25.86
CA TYR A 615 9.41 -13.84 -24.92
C TYR A 615 10.15 -14.36 -23.68
N VAL A 616 9.67 -15.47 -23.10
CA VAL A 616 10.29 -16.05 -21.90
C VAL A 616 11.71 -16.50 -22.16
N PHE A 617 11.98 -17.10 -23.33
CA PHE A 617 13.34 -17.44 -23.76
C PHE A 617 14.27 -16.21 -23.78
N ASN A 618 13.79 -15.07 -24.29
CA ASN A 618 14.55 -13.83 -24.28
C ASN A 618 14.84 -13.30 -22.87
N GLN A 619 13.91 -13.46 -21.92
CA GLN A 619 14.15 -13.08 -20.53
C GLN A 619 15.17 -14.00 -19.83
N ILE A 620 15.12 -15.31 -20.09
CA ILE A 620 16.10 -16.27 -19.56
C ILE A 620 17.52 -15.95 -20.05
N LYS A 621 17.68 -15.49 -21.31
CA LYS A 621 18.99 -15.07 -21.86
C LYS A 621 19.68 -13.97 -21.03
N LYS A 622 18.93 -13.10 -20.36
CA LYS A 622 19.49 -11.99 -19.56
C LYS A 622 20.19 -12.45 -18.28
N ASN A 623 19.75 -13.56 -17.67
CA ASN A 623 20.38 -14.14 -16.48
C ASN A 623 20.40 -15.67 -16.53
N PRO A 624 21.26 -16.27 -17.36
CA PRO A 624 21.18 -17.70 -17.64
C PRO A 624 21.76 -18.57 -16.53
N LYS A 625 22.71 -18.07 -15.75
CA LYS A 625 23.39 -18.85 -14.69
C LYS A 625 22.43 -19.35 -13.61
N GLY A 626 21.40 -18.57 -13.28
CA GLY A 626 20.39 -18.93 -12.28
C GLY A 626 19.12 -19.58 -12.85
N LYS A 627 18.95 -19.63 -14.18
CA LYS A 627 17.68 -20.03 -14.83
C LYS A 627 17.83 -21.24 -15.77
N ILE A 628 18.87 -22.06 -15.61
CA ILE A 628 19.16 -23.21 -16.49
C ILE A 628 18.08 -24.27 -16.40
N ASP A 629 17.67 -24.67 -15.20
CA ASP A 629 16.64 -25.69 -15.04
C ASP A 629 15.31 -25.22 -15.65
N ALA A 630 14.98 -23.94 -15.46
CA ALA A 630 13.83 -23.30 -16.09
C ALA A 630 13.93 -23.31 -17.63
N LEU A 631 15.12 -23.07 -18.20
CA LEU A 631 15.37 -23.17 -19.64
C LEU A 631 15.14 -24.60 -20.14
N LEU A 632 15.69 -25.60 -19.45
CA LEU A 632 15.53 -27.02 -19.83
C LEU A 632 14.07 -27.46 -19.75
N ILE A 633 13.31 -26.98 -18.76
CA ILE A 633 11.87 -27.23 -18.62
C ILE A 633 11.09 -26.54 -19.75
N LEU A 634 11.36 -25.27 -20.04
CA LEU A 634 10.70 -24.50 -21.11
C LEU A 634 10.89 -25.14 -22.50
N LEU A 635 12.03 -25.79 -22.70
CA LEU A 635 12.36 -26.50 -23.93
C LEU A 635 11.81 -27.93 -23.97
N ASN A 636 11.23 -28.42 -22.87
CA ASN A 636 10.76 -29.80 -22.67
C ASN A 636 11.89 -30.84 -22.78
N LEU A 637 13.10 -30.50 -22.32
CA LEU A 637 14.31 -31.33 -22.46
C LEU A 637 14.70 -32.07 -21.18
N SER A 638 14.00 -31.81 -20.08
CA SER A 638 14.25 -32.45 -18.77
C SER A 638 14.09 -33.97 -18.82
N TYR A 639 13.20 -34.50 -19.67
CA TYR A 639 13.06 -35.92 -19.93
C TYR A 639 14.19 -36.46 -20.82
N ASP A 640 14.52 -35.77 -21.91
CA ASP A 640 15.53 -36.21 -22.89
C ASP A 640 16.95 -36.23 -22.33
N LEU A 641 17.25 -35.32 -21.39
CA LEU A 641 18.55 -35.23 -20.73
C LEU A 641 18.64 -36.08 -19.45
N ARG A 642 17.62 -36.89 -19.16
CA ARG A 642 17.53 -37.63 -17.90
C ARG A 642 18.71 -38.57 -17.72
N GLY A 643 19.40 -38.42 -16.59
CA GLY A 643 20.57 -39.22 -16.26
C GLY A 643 21.90 -38.64 -16.74
N LEU A 644 21.89 -37.47 -17.37
CA LEU A 644 23.08 -36.68 -17.67
C LEU A 644 23.22 -35.59 -16.58
N ASN A 645 24.36 -35.55 -15.88
CA ASN A 645 24.71 -34.50 -14.93
C ASN A 645 25.85 -33.65 -15.49
N LEU A 646 25.56 -32.93 -16.58
CA LEU A 646 26.53 -32.15 -17.34
C LEU A 646 26.57 -30.70 -16.84
N PRO A 647 27.67 -29.96 -17.08
CA PRO A 647 27.74 -28.53 -16.79
C PRO A 647 26.92 -27.74 -17.82
N TYR A 648 25.59 -27.87 -17.77
CA TYR A 648 24.65 -27.30 -18.76
C TYR A 648 24.86 -25.79 -18.97
N TYR A 649 25.24 -25.05 -17.92
CA TYR A 649 25.57 -23.64 -18.04
C TYR A 649 26.66 -23.40 -19.07
N GLU A 650 27.76 -24.13 -18.97
CA GLU A 650 28.95 -23.94 -19.79
C GLU A 650 28.70 -24.39 -21.23
N ILE A 651 27.88 -25.43 -21.40
CA ILE A 651 27.45 -25.92 -22.72
C ILE A 651 26.54 -24.90 -23.41
N ILE A 652 25.66 -24.24 -22.65
CA ILE A 652 24.63 -23.34 -23.17
C ILE A 652 25.15 -21.90 -23.34
N LYS A 653 26.06 -21.45 -22.46
CA LYS A 653 26.59 -20.07 -22.43
C LYS A 653 27.05 -19.56 -23.80
N PRO A 654 27.77 -20.34 -24.65
CA PRO A 654 28.19 -19.89 -25.97
C PRO A 654 27.03 -19.62 -26.94
N LEU A 655 25.88 -20.28 -26.73
CA LEU A 655 24.70 -20.11 -27.56
C LEU A 655 23.82 -18.93 -27.14
N LEU A 656 23.92 -18.47 -25.91
CA LEU A 656 23.05 -17.41 -25.37
C LEU A 656 23.54 -16.01 -25.77
N ASN A 657 23.77 -15.79 -27.06
CA ASN A 657 23.96 -14.46 -27.61
C ASN A 657 22.60 -13.74 -27.74
N GLU A 658 22.60 -12.40 -27.86
CA GLU A 658 21.36 -11.63 -27.91
C GLU A 658 20.46 -12.00 -29.10
N ASN A 659 21.06 -12.47 -30.21
CA ASN A 659 20.39 -12.64 -31.50
C ASN A 659 19.77 -14.02 -31.74
N ILE A 660 20.14 -15.07 -30.98
CA ILE A 660 19.60 -16.41 -31.21
C ILE A 660 18.10 -16.46 -30.90
N LYS A 661 17.32 -17.06 -31.80
CA LYS A 661 15.89 -17.33 -31.59
C LYS A 661 15.69 -18.69 -30.94
N LEU A 662 14.56 -18.85 -30.24
CA LEU A 662 14.18 -20.11 -29.57
C LEU A 662 14.23 -21.34 -30.50
N LYS A 663 13.81 -21.18 -31.76
CA LYS A 663 13.80 -22.27 -32.75
C LYS A 663 15.22 -22.72 -33.11
N GLU A 664 16.10 -21.78 -33.42
CA GLU A 664 17.51 -22.03 -33.73
C GLU A 664 18.23 -22.68 -32.53
N PHE A 665 17.96 -22.17 -31.32
CA PHE A 665 18.50 -22.77 -30.10
C PHE A 665 18.10 -24.24 -29.94
N LYS A 666 16.83 -24.58 -30.20
CA LYS A 666 16.32 -25.97 -30.11
C LYS A 666 16.99 -26.91 -31.09
N GLU A 667 17.39 -26.43 -32.26
CA GLU A 667 18.07 -27.24 -33.28
C GLU A 667 19.54 -27.48 -32.92
N ILE A 668 20.24 -26.47 -32.37
CA ILE A 668 21.67 -26.55 -32.09
C ILE A 668 21.96 -27.27 -30.77
N PHE A 669 21.14 -27.07 -29.75
CA PHE A 669 21.43 -27.53 -28.38
C PHE A 669 21.62 -29.07 -28.24
N PRO A 670 20.80 -29.94 -28.84
CA PRO A 670 21.03 -31.39 -28.78
C PRO A 670 22.35 -31.84 -29.42
N ASN A 671 22.81 -31.14 -30.47
CA ASN A 671 24.08 -31.43 -31.13
C ASN A 671 25.26 -31.07 -30.24
N LEU A 672 25.19 -29.95 -29.50
CA LEU A 672 26.22 -29.61 -28.52
C LEU A 672 26.31 -30.60 -27.37
N ILE A 673 25.17 -31.09 -26.87
CA ILE A 673 25.18 -32.16 -25.85
C ILE A 673 25.82 -33.43 -26.41
N ASN A 674 25.52 -33.80 -27.67
CA ASN A 674 26.18 -34.91 -28.34
C ASN A 674 27.69 -34.71 -28.43
N ASN A 675 28.15 -33.55 -28.90
CA ASN A 675 29.57 -33.25 -29.06
C ASN A 675 30.30 -33.26 -27.72
N PHE A 676 29.73 -32.64 -26.68
CA PHE A 676 30.30 -32.64 -25.34
C PHE A 676 30.43 -34.06 -24.77
N ILE A 677 29.41 -34.90 -24.96
CA ILE A 677 29.50 -36.31 -24.56
C ILE A 677 30.59 -37.04 -25.34
N GLN A 678 30.72 -36.80 -26.65
CA GLN A 678 31.76 -37.42 -27.47
C GLN A 678 33.16 -37.01 -27.01
N GLU A 679 33.43 -35.71 -26.87
CA GLU A 679 34.71 -35.19 -26.40
C GLU A 679 35.10 -35.78 -25.05
N LEU A 680 34.16 -35.81 -24.10
CA LEU A 680 34.37 -36.37 -22.76
C LEU A 680 34.67 -37.87 -22.81
N LEU A 681 34.03 -38.62 -23.72
CA LEU A 681 34.31 -40.04 -23.94
C LEU A 681 35.54 -40.30 -24.84
N ASP A 682 36.05 -39.31 -25.56
CA ASP A 682 37.27 -39.41 -26.39
C ASP A 682 38.52 -39.15 -25.54
N HIS A 683 38.47 -38.16 -24.64
CA HIS A 683 39.58 -37.83 -23.74
C HIS A 683 39.88 -38.96 -22.73
N ASN A 684 38.85 -39.75 -22.37
CA ASN A 684 38.97 -40.90 -21.46
C ASN A 684 39.68 -40.59 -20.13
N GLU A 685 39.52 -39.36 -19.62
CA GLU A 685 40.07 -38.99 -18.31
C GLU A 685 39.44 -39.86 -17.21
N VAL A 686 40.26 -40.32 -16.28
CA VAL A 686 39.81 -41.19 -15.18
C VAL A 686 38.71 -40.49 -14.38
N GLY A 687 37.55 -41.14 -14.27
CA GLY A 687 36.40 -40.60 -13.53
C GLY A 687 35.53 -39.61 -14.32
N SER A 688 35.90 -39.21 -15.54
CA SER A 688 35.09 -38.35 -16.40
C SER A 688 33.64 -38.87 -16.56
N THR A 689 33.46 -40.19 -16.57
CA THR A 689 32.15 -40.82 -16.74
C THR A 689 31.20 -40.73 -15.52
N TYR A 690 31.59 -40.13 -14.39
CA TYR A 690 30.71 -39.98 -13.20
C TYR A 690 29.42 -39.21 -13.48
N VAL A 691 29.44 -38.33 -14.48
CA VAL A 691 28.29 -37.52 -14.91
C VAL A 691 27.14 -38.35 -15.51
N PHE A 692 27.37 -39.63 -15.85
CA PHE A 692 26.38 -40.49 -16.50
C PHE A 692 25.68 -41.48 -15.54
N ASN A 693 24.36 -41.38 -15.44
CA ASN A 693 23.51 -42.37 -14.78
C ASN A 693 22.84 -43.28 -15.81
N LEU A 694 23.52 -44.39 -16.14
CA LEU A 694 23.11 -45.33 -17.19
C LEU A 694 21.69 -45.90 -16.98
N LYS A 695 21.23 -46.09 -15.74
CA LYS A 695 19.87 -46.59 -15.45
C LYS A 695 18.81 -45.59 -15.91
N LYS A 696 19.05 -44.30 -15.70
CA LYS A 696 18.14 -43.20 -16.07
C LYS A 696 18.21 -42.87 -17.58
N MET A 697 19.34 -43.13 -18.22
CA MET A 697 19.57 -42.88 -19.66
C MET A 697 18.94 -43.93 -20.60
N LYS A 698 18.45 -45.07 -20.11
CA LYS A 698 17.97 -46.18 -20.96
C LYS A 698 16.89 -45.80 -21.98
N HIS A 699 16.09 -44.78 -21.66
CA HIS A 699 14.97 -44.33 -22.48
C HIS A 699 15.21 -42.96 -23.11
N THR A 700 16.47 -42.52 -23.19
CA THR A 700 16.84 -41.25 -23.83
C THR A 700 17.58 -41.48 -25.13
N SER A 701 17.66 -40.44 -25.98
CA SER A 701 18.42 -40.44 -27.24
C SER A 701 19.94 -40.65 -27.04
N PHE A 702 20.42 -40.53 -25.80
CA PHE A 702 21.82 -40.73 -25.41
C PHE A 702 22.13 -42.18 -24.96
N SER A 703 21.14 -43.07 -24.96
CA SER A 703 21.32 -44.51 -24.69
C SER A 703 22.35 -45.18 -25.60
N LYS A 704 22.56 -44.65 -26.81
CA LYS A 704 23.60 -45.08 -27.76
C LYS A 704 25.02 -45.06 -27.19
N TYR A 705 25.30 -44.21 -26.20
CA TYR A 705 26.63 -44.10 -25.58
C TYR A 705 26.86 -45.09 -24.43
N ILE A 706 25.82 -45.80 -23.95
CA ILE A 706 25.91 -46.72 -22.81
C ILE A 706 27.01 -47.80 -23.01
N PRO A 707 27.12 -48.48 -24.17
CA PRO A 707 28.18 -49.49 -24.37
C PRO A 707 29.58 -48.91 -24.26
N ARG A 708 29.79 -47.70 -24.82
CA ARG A 708 31.07 -47.00 -24.78
C ARG A 708 31.44 -46.58 -23.35
N ILE A 709 30.49 -46.00 -22.60
CA ILE A 709 30.70 -45.61 -21.20
C ILE A 709 31.06 -46.83 -20.33
N LEU A 710 30.38 -47.96 -20.53
CA LEU A 710 30.68 -49.20 -19.81
C LEU A 710 32.09 -49.71 -20.10
N LYS A 711 32.53 -49.64 -21.37
CA LYS A 711 33.89 -50.01 -21.77
C LYS A 711 34.93 -49.13 -21.06
N ILE A 712 34.75 -47.80 -21.11
CA ILE A 712 35.67 -46.83 -20.49
C ILE A 712 35.77 -47.08 -18.98
N ARG A 713 34.64 -47.17 -18.26
CA ARG A 713 34.64 -47.45 -16.81
C ARG A 713 35.35 -48.74 -16.44
N LYS A 714 35.19 -49.77 -17.28
CA LYS A 714 35.88 -51.05 -17.10
C LYS A 714 37.38 -50.88 -17.31
N THR A 715 37.79 -50.21 -18.39
CA THR A 715 39.20 -49.95 -18.69
C THR A 715 39.86 -49.12 -17.60
N GLU A 716 39.23 -48.03 -17.14
CA GLU A 716 39.74 -47.20 -16.03
C GLU A 716 40.05 -48.04 -14.78
N PHE A 717 39.13 -48.93 -14.40
CA PHE A 717 39.29 -49.80 -13.24
C PHE A 717 40.41 -50.84 -13.46
N GLU A 718 40.44 -51.48 -14.62
CA GLU A 718 41.41 -52.53 -14.95
C GLU A 718 42.82 -51.98 -15.25
N SER A 719 42.97 -50.69 -15.59
CA SER A 719 44.28 -50.07 -15.77
C SER A 719 44.90 -49.53 -14.48
N SER A 720 44.12 -49.47 -13.40
CA SER A 720 44.55 -48.93 -12.11
C SER A 720 45.22 -50.01 -11.24
N PHE A 721 46.22 -49.62 -10.46
CA PHE A 721 46.96 -50.55 -9.59
C PHE A 721 46.59 -50.41 -8.12
N ILE A 722 46.71 -51.52 -7.38
CA ILE A 722 46.62 -51.56 -5.92
C ILE A 722 47.98 -51.95 -5.38
N LYS A 723 48.58 -51.10 -4.54
CA LYS A 723 49.92 -51.34 -3.97
C LYS A 723 49.77 -52.10 -2.66
N LYS A 724 50.42 -53.26 -2.55
CA LYS A 724 50.42 -54.08 -1.34
C LYS A 724 51.70 -53.84 -0.53
N LYS A 725 51.53 -53.51 0.75
CA LYS A 725 52.61 -53.39 1.74
C LYS A 725 52.23 -54.16 3.02
N GLY A 726 52.86 -55.30 3.27
CA GLY A 726 52.51 -56.20 4.38
C GLY A 726 51.04 -56.66 4.34
N ASN A 727 50.29 -56.38 5.41
CA ASN A 727 48.84 -56.66 5.55
C ASN A 727 47.92 -55.50 5.12
N SER A 728 48.46 -54.51 4.42
CA SER A 728 47.75 -53.32 3.97
C SER A 728 47.79 -53.17 2.45
N TYR A 729 46.70 -52.68 1.88
CA TYR A 729 46.50 -52.44 0.45
C TYR A 729 46.14 -50.97 0.24
N ASP A 730 46.97 -50.25 -0.50
CA ASP A 730 46.69 -48.88 -0.95
C ASP A 730 45.89 -48.93 -2.25
N ILE A 731 44.65 -48.44 -2.17
CA ILE A 731 43.66 -48.42 -3.24
C ILE A 731 43.44 -47.00 -3.80
N SER A 732 44.33 -46.05 -3.48
CA SER A 732 44.16 -44.64 -3.85
C SER A 732 43.93 -44.42 -5.35
N GLU A 733 44.61 -45.17 -6.20
CA GLU A 733 44.48 -45.06 -7.66
C GLU A 733 43.14 -45.61 -8.15
N VAL A 734 42.74 -46.78 -7.66
CA VAL A 734 41.45 -47.40 -8.01
C VAL A 734 40.26 -46.59 -7.47
N LEU A 735 40.43 -45.86 -6.36
CA LEU A 735 39.41 -44.98 -5.77
C LEU A 735 38.99 -43.81 -6.68
N GLU A 736 39.87 -43.37 -7.59
CA GLU A 736 39.54 -42.32 -8.55
C GLU A 736 38.60 -42.84 -9.66
N THR A 737 38.63 -44.15 -9.94
CA THR A 737 37.78 -44.80 -10.97
C THR A 737 36.33 -44.97 -10.54
N PHE A 738 35.39 -44.96 -11.50
CA PHE A 738 33.96 -45.09 -11.21
C PHE A 738 33.61 -46.32 -10.38
N TYR A 739 34.14 -47.49 -10.75
CA TYR A 739 33.83 -48.75 -10.08
C TYR A 739 34.51 -48.83 -8.71
N GLY A 740 35.76 -48.39 -8.56
CA GLY A 740 36.46 -48.42 -7.28
C GLY A 740 35.74 -47.62 -6.20
N LYS A 741 35.34 -46.39 -6.52
CA LYS A 741 34.56 -45.53 -5.62
C LYS A 741 33.21 -46.11 -5.26
N ARG A 742 32.53 -46.76 -6.21
CA ARG A 742 31.22 -47.40 -5.97
C ARG A 742 31.35 -48.63 -5.07
N ILE A 743 32.34 -49.48 -5.30
CA ILE A 743 32.57 -50.69 -4.50
C ILE A 743 32.92 -50.29 -3.06
N ILE A 744 33.82 -49.34 -2.85
CA ILE A 744 34.20 -48.87 -1.50
C ILE A 744 33.03 -48.27 -0.73
N LYS A 745 32.17 -47.50 -1.42
CA LYS A 745 30.94 -46.98 -0.83
C LYS A 745 29.97 -48.08 -0.41
N ILE A 746 29.84 -49.16 -1.20
CA ILE A 746 28.96 -50.29 -0.88
C ILE A 746 29.48 -51.09 0.32
N ILE A 747 30.80 -51.19 0.47
CA ILE A 747 31.44 -51.93 1.58
C ILE A 747 31.51 -51.08 2.86
N GLY A 748 31.20 -49.78 2.81
CA GLY A 748 31.13 -48.90 3.98
C GLY A 748 32.50 -48.41 4.49
N LEU A 749 33.48 -48.29 3.60
CA LEU A 749 34.88 -47.97 3.95
C LEU A 749 35.25 -46.49 3.70
N ASP A 750 34.28 -45.58 3.82
CA ASP A 750 34.32 -44.15 3.46
C ASP A 750 35.73 -43.51 3.34
N LYS A 751 36.12 -43.22 2.09
CA LYS A 751 37.36 -42.55 1.67
C LYS A 751 38.68 -43.13 2.22
N LYS A 752 38.69 -44.31 2.85
CA LYS A 752 39.94 -44.97 3.25
C LYS A 752 40.79 -45.28 2.02
N GLN A 753 41.95 -44.62 1.94
CA GLN A 753 42.95 -44.87 0.89
C GLN A 753 43.69 -46.18 1.09
N VAL A 754 43.80 -46.65 2.34
CA VAL A 754 44.46 -47.91 2.70
C VAL A 754 43.46 -48.83 3.41
N ILE A 755 43.36 -50.06 2.96
CA ILE A 755 42.46 -51.09 3.49
C ILE A 755 43.22 -52.33 3.95
N THR A 756 42.67 -53.05 4.94
CA THR A 756 43.24 -54.29 5.49
C THR A 756 43.03 -55.48 4.54
N SER A 757 43.78 -56.57 4.73
CA SER A 757 43.58 -57.83 3.99
C SER A 757 42.14 -58.36 3.99
N LYS A 758 41.39 -58.19 5.10
CA LYS A 758 39.99 -58.60 5.20
C LYS A 758 39.08 -57.72 4.34
N GLU A 759 39.28 -56.40 4.40
CA GLU A 759 38.54 -55.43 3.60
C GLU A 759 38.86 -55.57 2.10
N PHE A 760 40.13 -55.85 1.75
CA PHE A 760 40.57 -56.12 0.38
C PHE A 760 39.94 -57.39 -0.21
N LYS A 761 39.79 -58.46 0.58
CA LYS A 761 39.09 -59.67 0.14
C LYS A 761 37.64 -59.35 -0.27
N THR A 762 36.92 -58.62 0.56
CA THR A 762 35.55 -58.18 0.25
C THR A 762 35.52 -57.29 -0.99
N PHE A 763 36.46 -56.34 -1.11
CA PHE A 763 36.61 -55.49 -2.30
C PHE A 763 36.81 -56.32 -3.58
N SER A 764 37.70 -57.32 -3.51
CA SER A 764 38.00 -58.23 -4.63
C SER A 764 36.80 -59.09 -5.02
N GLU A 765 36.01 -59.56 -4.06
CA GLU A 765 34.78 -60.32 -4.33
C GLU A 765 33.75 -59.47 -5.11
N PHE A 766 33.58 -58.20 -4.74
CA PHE A 766 32.68 -57.28 -5.46
C PHE A 766 33.18 -56.97 -6.87
N ALA A 767 34.48 -56.73 -7.05
CA ALA A 767 35.07 -56.53 -8.38
C ALA A 767 34.91 -57.77 -9.27
N HIS A 768 35.13 -58.97 -8.72
CA HIS A 768 34.96 -60.23 -9.45
C HIS A 768 33.50 -60.47 -9.86
N LYS A 769 32.53 -60.16 -8.99
CA LYS A 769 31.08 -60.21 -9.33
C LYS A 769 30.73 -59.30 -10.51
N LEU A 770 31.45 -58.20 -10.68
CA LEU A 770 31.30 -57.27 -11.79
C LEU A 770 32.14 -57.65 -13.03
N LYS A 771 32.84 -58.79 -13.00
CA LYS A 771 33.78 -59.26 -14.05
C LYS A 771 34.88 -58.23 -14.36
N LEU A 772 35.40 -57.58 -13.31
CA LEU A 772 36.51 -56.65 -13.36
C LEU A 772 37.80 -57.34 -12.90
N LYS A 773 38.90 -57.11 -13.61
CA LYS A 773 40.25 -57.55 -13.20
C LYS A 773 40.86 -56.56 -12.21
N ILE A 774 41.58 -57.07 -11.21
CA ILE A 774 42.33 -56.27 -10.23
C ILE A 774 43.82 -56.53 -10.46
N HIS A 775 44.61 -55.46 -10.51
CA HIS A 775 46.07 -55.54 -10.59
C HIS A 775 46.71 -55.14 -9.27
N VAL A 776 47.39 -56.08 -8.62
CA VAL A 776 48.09 -55.85 -7.35
C VAL A 776 49.59 -55.83 -7.59
N ILE A 777 50.28 -54.76 -7.17
CA ILE A 777 51.73 -54.62 -7.22
C ILE A 777 52.28 -54.74 -5.79
N ASN A 778 53.24 -55.62 -5.56
CA ASN A 778 53.94 -55.69 -4.28
C ASN A 778 54.98 -54.57 -4.22
N GLN A 779 54.96 -53.76 -3.15
CA GLN A 779 56.08 -52.89 -2.84
C GLN A 779 57.11 -53.70 -2.05
N GLU A 780 58.25 -54.01 -2.66
CA GLU A 780 59.43 -54.46 -1.92
C GLU A 780 59.99 -53.28 -1.11
N ASN A 781 60.53 -53.61 0.07
CA ASN A 781 60.81 -52.71 1.19
C ASN A 781 61.36 -51.33 0.84
#